data_AF-A0A8H7RBK3-F1
#
_entry.id   AF-A0A8H7RBK3-F1
#
_cell.length_a   1.000
_cell.length_b   1.000
_cell.length_c   1.000
_cell.angle_alpha   90.00
_cell.angle_beta   90.00
_cell.angle_gamma   90.00
#
_symmetry.space_group_name_H-M   'P 1'
#
loop_
_entity.id
_entity.type
_entity.pdbx_description
1 polymer ?
#
loop_
_entity_poly.entity_id
_entity_poly.type
_entity_poly.pdbx_seq_one_letter_code
_entity_poly.pdbx_strand_id
1 'polypeptide(L)'
;HGITTISRQKSRVVLTWTLISFTIVMLSAMFDSYFFQRSKTYISPLQRQDIQNCAMTYSSPNYFEIAGVNSKLAEKYKLYIYRDGYKDDNSLYGVPALFIPGQAGSYGQIRSLASTTTNLYHQNADQQKNIDFFTVDLNEELSALSGQSLLEQANYLNAVIERILQLYDEPRPRSVMIIGHSMGGVVARAMFMLHNYIPHSIDTIVTISTPHLTAPLLLDPIIYKTYKDITQFWKQNENTLLKDVILISIAGGSLDNIVHSDGIDIDSSVLNGLTTYTTSIPNVWTGCDHMAILWCRQFIQLLSSTLLKVVKADTPADRMNIFRYNLLDGTTIGEQSTLADLNIITDKHFEPSILLAFTKESARPSLAFMDASKKIQFLTNIQPEFDSRWSAVLCQENFNCDYVKPNVTLLPSATAENLIGSNPYRLLEIEREVNFKYVGVIDHGGDGILDGDNQVFLTGQAISDKPVVHTSSIFDIGLRGLHFHVDSFNTTHVFPSIKNTLFAFDVHVASINGQERLFKPFMQQAINNREIVYYRGLEQGISDRITFHQDLDKNHQGLSLRFFIDEQTLDIQLSIDWYGTVGRCVLRYGSIMVLFFWVISLVVLLSQLYSYAINGKREFSRFEIALFNCLKGPILQIAALLLVATSIQLYAASPFASKNIFFGSDDWTMAGLLLFMFVLSIGLTFVIWLAVSLMVNIISLPVGVFPVRIKTAGPFAVHLTIVAGCLGFTPPSVLFCLYFIVWTFMTASSRVSARSDLPTVQNVYNYRLSWLVFLTSLLPYYVPSVIVFVKDIMIGWTQYSVLPIKLAHDIPGLLVVIYLVTFGKNPDVLETK
;
A
#
# COMPACT_ATOMS: atom_id res chain seq x y z
N HIS A 1 7.66 -53.71 -23.83
CA HIS A 1 6.66 -52.62 -23.89
C HIS A 1 5.90 -52.40 -22.56
N GLY A 2 5.65 -53.42 -21.74
CA GLY A 2 4.98 -53.27 -20.42
C GLY A 2 5.81 -52.60 -19.31
N ILE A 3 7.14 -52.78 -19.30
CA ILE A 3 8.02 -52.21 -18.25
C ILE A 3 8.23 -50.69 -18.45
N THR A 4 8.28 -50.23 -19.70
CA THR A 4 8.47 -48.81 -20.06
C THR A 4 7.19 -47.97 -19.87
N THR A 5 6.01 -48.57 -19.94
CA THR A 5 4.72 -47.90 -19.68
C THR A 5 4.48 -47.73 -18.18
N ILE A 6 4.81 -48.74 -17.37
CA ILE A 6 4.73 -48.67 -15.90
C ILE A 6 5.72 -47.64 -15.34
N SER A 7 6.96 -47.55 -15.86
CA SER A 7 7.92 -46.54 -15.40
C SER A 7 7.48 -45.11 -15.75
N ARG A 8 6.91 -44.90 -16.95
CA ARG A 8 6.34 -43.61 -17.36
C ARG A 8 5.12 -43.21 -16.53
N GLN A 9 4.27 -44.16 -16.16
CA GLN A 9 3.10 -43.90 -15.31
C GLN A 9 3.51 -43.55 -13.87
N LYS A 10 4.49 -44.25 -13.29
CA LYS A 10 5.05 -43.91 -11.97
C LYS A 10 5.68 -42.52 -11.96
N SER A 11 6.49 -42.19 -12.97
CA SER A 11 7.12 -40.86 -13.10
C SER A 11 6.09 -39.72 -13.18
N ARG A 12 4.97 -39.93 -13.88
CA ARG A 12 3.86 -38.97 -13.98
C ARG A 12 3.20 -38.68 -12.63
N VAL A 13 2.91 -39.73 -11.88
CA VAL A 13 2.25 -39.62 -10.57
C VAL A 13 3.16 -38.90 -9.58
N VAL A 14 4.45 -39.27 -9.54
CA VAL A 14 5.44 -38.61 -8.67
C VAL A 14 5.53 -37.11 -8.98
N LEU A 15 5.70 -36.72 -10.25
CA LEU A 15 5.82 -35.30 -10.62
C LEU A 15 4.57 -34.49 -10.23
N THR A 16 3.39 -35.07 -10.43
CA THR A 16 2.11 -34.41 -10.14
C THR A 16 1.99 -34.14 -8.63
N TRP A 17 2.25 -35.14 -7.79
CA TRP A 17 2.22 -34.98 -6.34
C TRP A 17 3.32 -34.04 -5.83
N THR A 18 4.51 -34.03 -6.43
CA THR A 18 5.55 -33.07 -6.05
C THR A 18 5.12 -31.62 -6.34
N LEU A 19 4.48 -31.35 -7.48
CA LEU A 19 3.99 -30.01 -7.81
C LEU A 19 2.83 -29.57 -6.90
N ILE A 20 1.91 -30.49 -6.58
CA ILE A 20 0.80 -30.23 -5.66
C ILE A 20 1.34 -29.92 -4.26
N SER A 21 2.18 -30.80 -3.70
CA SER A 21 2.74 -30.60 -2.36
C SER A 21 3.57 -29.32 -2.26
N PHE A 22 4.41 -29.06 -3.26
CA PHE A 22 5.17 -27.81 -3.34
C PHE A 22 4.24 -26.59 -3.34
N THR A 23 3.19 -26.61 -4.16
CA THR A 23 2.25 -25.48 -4.26
C THR A 23 1.46 -25.27 -2.99
N ILE A 24 0.97 -26.34 -2.34
CA ILE A 24 0.26 -26.23 -1.07
C ILE A 24 1.19 -25.66 0.01
N VAL A 25 2.43 -26.14 0.11
CA VAL A 25 3.40 -25.63 1.07
C VAL A 25 3.70 -24.15 0.80
N MET A 26 3.96 -23.78 -0.45
CA MET A 26 4.24 -22.39 -0.81
C MET A 26 3.04 -21.47 -0.57
N LEU A 27 1.82 -21.85 -0.96
CA LEU A 27 0.60 -21.08 -0.69
C LEU A 27 0.32 -20.96 0.81
N SER A 28 0.59 -22.02 1.58
CA SER A 28 0.45 -21.98 3.04
C SER A 28 1.47 -21.05 3.68
N ALA A 29 2.73 -21.10 3.23
CA ALA A 29 3.78 -20.19 3.70
C ALA A 29 3.50 -18.73 3.31
N MET A 30 3.00 -18.50 2.10
CA MET A 30 2.52 -17.21 1.61
C MET A 30 1.40 -16.66 2.50
N PHE A 31 0.37 -17.47 2.76
CA PHE A 31 -0.77 -17.08 3.59
C PHE A 31 -0.37 -16.86 5.06
N ASP A 32 0.47 -17.74 5.62
CA ASP A 32 0.95 -17.64 6.99
C ASP A 32 1.84 -16.40 7.18
N SER A 33 2.76 -16.15 6.26
CA SER A 33 3.60 -14.94 6.24
C SER A 33 2.76 -13.68 6.13
N TYR A 34 1.74 -13.69 5.26
CA TYR A 34 0.87 -12.56 5.04
C TYR A 34 -0.01 -12.22 6.27
N PHE A 35 -0.66 -13.21 6.88
CA PHE A 35 -1.61 -12.98 7.97
C PHE A 35 -0.99 -12.98 9.37
N PHE A 36 -0.06 -13.90 9.62
CA PHE A 36 0.43 -14.15 10.98
C PHE A 36 1.85 -13.64 11.19
N GLN A 37 2.61 -13.39 10.12
CA GLN A 37 4.01 -12.95 10.16
C GLN A 37 4.85 -13.79 11.16
N ARG A 38 4.52 -15.08 11.34
CA ARG A 38 4.81 -15.85 12.57
C ARG A 38 6.15 -16.59 12.59
N SER A 39 7.08 -16.28 11.69
CA SER A 39 8.39 -16.96 11.64
C SER A 39 9.08 -16.89 13.01
N LYS A 40 9.42 -18.07 13.56
CA LYS A 40 9.44 -18.33 15.00
C LYS A 40 10.84 -18.40 15.63
N THR A 41 11.91 -17.89 15.00
CA THR A 41 13.25 -18.34 15.43
C THR A 41 14.26 -17.26 15.80
N TYR A 42 14.24 -16.03 15.26
CA TYR A 42 15.34 -15.06 15.55
C TYR A 42 14.97 -13.56 15.61
N ILE A 43 13.75 -13.13 15.26
CA ILE A 43 13.35 -11.69 15.22
C ILE A 43 12.86 -11.25 16.61
N SER A 44 13.04 -10.00 17.06
CA SER A 44 12.55 -9.56 18.39
C SER A 44 11.02 -9.59 18.51
N PRO A 45 10.41 -9.95 19.66
CA PRO A 45 8.96 -9.87 19.85
C PRO A 45 8.38 -8.45 19.72
N LEU A 46 9.18 -7.42 20.02
CA LEU A 46 8.79 -6.01 20.00
C LEU A 46 8.74 -5.40 18.58
N GLN A 47 9.45 -5.96 17.60
CA GLN A 47 9.40 -5.55 16.18
C GLN A 47 8.95 -6.67 15.22
N ARG A 48 8.55 -7.84 15.77
CA ARG A 48 7.94 -8.98 15.03
C ARG A 48 6.60 -8.64 14.39
N GLN A 49 5.93 -7.65 14.94
CA GLN A 49 4.90 -6.88 14.28
C GLN A 49 5.59 -5.54 14.02
N ASP A 50 5.42 -4.93 12.85
CA ASP A 50 5.32 -3.47 12.86
C ASP A 50 4.19 -3.18 13.86
N ILE A 51 4.47 -3.08 15.17
CA ILE A 51 3.42 -2.98 16.19
C ILE A 51 2.79 -1.64 15.90
N GLN A 52 1.50 -1.69 15.62
CA GLN A 52 0.72 -0.50 15.47
C GLN A 52 0.70 0.22 16.83
N ASN A 53 1.68 1.11 17.03
CA ASN A 53 1.86 1.88 18.27
C ASN A 53 0.87 3.06 18.36
N CYS A 54 -0.20 2.99 17.59
CA CYS A 54 -1.25 3.99 17.56
C CYS A 54 -2.10 3.88 18.82
N ALA A 55 -2.16 4.97 19.59
CA ALA A 55 -3.20 5.07 20.60
C ALA A 55 -4.56 5.28 19.94
N MET A 56 -5.59 4.71 20.57
CA MET A 56 -6.97 4.93 20.17
C MET A 56 -7.39 6.39 20.38
N THR A 57 -8.17 6.89 19.44
CA THR A 57 -8.97 8.12 19.58
C THR A 57 -10.37 7.76 20.06
N TYR A 58 -10.99 8.69 20.79
CA TYR A 58 -12.35 8.55 21.29
C TYR A 58 -13.18 9.74 20.81
N SER A 59 -14.43 9.47 20.42
CA SER A 59 -15.36 10.47 19.86
C SER A 59 -16.79 10.18 20.33
N SER A 60 -17.66 11.20 20.32
CA SER A 60 -19.09 11.05 20.59
C SER A 60 -19.88 11.55 19.38
N PRO A 61 -19.88 10.78 18.27
CA PRO A 61 -20.28 11.29 16.97
C PRO A 61 -21.80 11.36 16.83
N ASN A 62 -22.32 12.53 16.40
CA ASN A 62 -23.69 12.69 15.92
C ASN A 62 -23.68 13.00 14.42
N TYR A 63 -24.57 12.36 13.66
CA TYR A 63 -24.70 12.55 12.22
C TYR A 63 -26.11 13.04 11.88
N PHE A 64 -26.21 14.19 11.24
CA PHE A 64 -27.50 14.76 10.80
C PHE A 64 -27.60 14.71 9.28
N GLU A 65 -28.66 14.08 8.78
CA GLU A 65 -28.88 13.95 7.33
C GLU A 65 -29.23 15.32 6.73
N ILE A 66 -28.58 15.65 5.61
CA ILE A 66 -28.87 16.85 4.82
C ILE A 66 -29.58 16.44 3.54
N ALA A 67 -30.84 16.85 3.44
CA ALA A 67 -31.66 16.64 2.26
C ALA A 67 -31.40 17.68 1.16
N GLY A 68 -31.94 17.39 -0.04
CA GLY A 68 -32.01 18.33 -1.16
C GLY A 68 -30.81 18.33 -2.10
N VAL A 69 -30.05 17.22 -2.18
CA VAL A 69 -29.02 17.06 -3.21
C VAL A 69 -29.68 16.87 -4.58
N ASN A 70 -29.33 17.71 -5.56
CA ASN A 70 -29.91 17.67 -6.90
C ASN A 70 -29.29 16.54 -7.75
N SER A 71 -29.63 15.30 -7.44
CA SER A 71 -29.16 14.12 -8.18
C SER A 71 -30.14 12.96 -8.04
N LYS A 72 -30.30 12.17 -9.12
CA LYS A 72 -31.05 10.90 -9.05
C LYS A 72 -30.41 9.92 -8.06
N LEU A 73 -29.09 10.03 -7.85
CA LEU A 73 -28.36 9.21 -6.90
C LEU A 73 -28.62 9.60 -5.45
N ALA A 74 -29.40 10.65 -5.16
CA ALA A 74 -29.81 11.00 -3.79
C ALA A 74 -30.79 10.00 -3.16
N GLU A 75 -31.44 9.14 -3.97
CA GLU A 75 -32.19 7.99 -3.46
C GLU A 75 -31.27 6.84 -3.02
N LYS A 76 -30.05 6.81 -3.57
CA LYS A 76 -29.05 5.78 -3.32
C LYS A 76 -28.12 6.21 -2.20
N TYR A 77 -27.51 7.38 -2.31
CA TYR A 77 -26.50 7.89 -1.39
C TYR A 77 -27.04 9.03 -0.55
N LYS A 78 -26.43 9.25 0.62
CA LYS A 78 -26.85 10.28 1.58
C LYS A 78 -25.73 11.20 1.97
N LEU A 79 -26.06 12.44 2.28
CA LEU A 79 -25.16 13.46 2.82
C LEU A 79 -25.47 13.66 4.30
N TYR A 80 -24.43 13.70 5.12
CA TYR A 80 -24.52 13.99 6.54
C TYR A 80 -23.58 15.13 6.93
N ILE A 81 -23.94 15.86 7.97
CA ILE A 81 -23.02 16.71 8.72
C ILE A 81 -22.67 16.03 10.04
N TYR A 82 -21.38 16.05 10.38
CA TYR A 82 -20.86 15.58 11.64
C TYR A 82 -20.95 16.67 12.70
N ARG A 83 -21.39 16.29 13.91
CA ARG A 83 -21.37 17.15 15.10
C ARG A 83 -20.86 16.36 16.30
N ASP A 84 -19.95 16.94 17.09
CA ASP A 84 -19.42 16.27 18.28
C ASP A 84 -20.31 16.52 19.49
N GLY A 85 -21.21 15.56 19.78
CA GLY A 85 -22.02 15.52 21.00
C GLY A 85 -22.69 16.85 21.39
N TYR A 86 -22.15 17.46 22.45
CA TYR A 86 -22.64 18.68 23.11
C TYR A 86 -21.81 19.94 22.81
N LYS A 87 -20.79 19.84 21.93
CA LYS A 87 -19.84 20.94 21.71
C LYS A 87 -20.22 21.84 20.55
N ASP A 88 -20.81 21.25 19.52
CA ASP A 88 -21.24 21.96 18.33
C ASP A 88 -22.75 22.11 18.32
N ASP A 89 -23.21 23.28 17.87
CA ASP A 89 -24.60 23.49 17.51
C ASP A 89 -24.84 23.13 16.03
N ASN A 90 -26.08 23.32 15.57
CA ASN A 90 -26.44 23.06 14.17
C ASN A 90 -26.12 24.23 13.23
N SER A 91 -25.41 25.28 13.68
CA SER A 91 -25.09 26.43 12.85
C SER A 91 -23.88 26.15 11.94
N LEU A 92 -23.83 26.81 10.78
CA LEU A 92 -22.76 26.67 9.78
C LEU A 92 -21.98 27.98 9.70
N TYR A 93 -20.79 28.01 10.31
CA TYR A 93 -19.91 29.19 10.33
C TYR A 93 -18.45 28.85 10.05
N GLY A 94 -18.14 27.57 9.85
CA GLY A 94 -16.80 27.07 9.54
C GLY A 94 -16.51 27.00 8.04
N VAL A 95 -15.28 26.63 7.71
CA VAL A 95 -14.91 26.26 6.34
C VAL A 95 -15.45 24.85 6.06
N PRO A 96 -16.19 24.63 4.95
CA PRO A 96 -16.75 23.32 4.64
C PRO A 96 -15.66 22.32 4.23
N ALA A 97 -15.68 21.14 4.84
CA ALA A 97 -14.84 20.00 4.46
C ALA A 97 -15.69 18.75 4.24
N LEU A 98 -15.48 18.03 3.14
CA LEU A 98 -16.21 16.81 2.79
C LEU A 98 -15.30 15.59 2.91
N PHE A 99 -15.69 14.65 3.77
CA PHE A 99 -15.06 13.34 3.88
C PHE A 99 -15.70 12.33 2.92
N ILE A 100 -14.87 11.68 2.11
CA ILE A 100 -15.25 10.61 1.18
C ILE A 100 -14.64 9.29 1.66
N PRO A 101 -15.47 8.30 2.06
CA PRO A 101 -14.98 7.02 2.55
C PRO A 101 -14.40 6.14 1.43
N GLY A 102 -13.66 5.12 1.85
CA GLY A 102 -13.05 4.13 0.96
C GLY A 102 -13.99 3.02 0.50
N GLN A 103 -13.40 1.99 -0.12
CA GLN A 103 -14.10 0.75 -0.44
C GLN A 103 -14.71 0.14 0.83
N ALA A 104 -16.00 -0.20 0.80
CA ALA A 104 -16.72 -0.72 1.97
C ALA A 104 -16.61 0.15 3.24
N GLY A 105 -16.24 1.43 3.08
CA GLY A 105 -16.11 2.37 4.17
C GLY A 105 -17.45 3.01 4.52
N SER A 106 -17.72 3.18 5.81
CA SER A 106 -18.87 3.94 6.27
C SER A 106 -18.53 5.42 6.41
N TYR A 107 -19.54 6.28 6.29
CA TYR A 107 -19.44 7.71 6.58
C TYR A 107 -18.92 7.99 8.01
N GLY A 108 -19.04 7.01 8.91
CA GLY A 108 -18.58 7.11 10.29
C GLY A 108 -17.06 7.13 10.47
N GLN A 109 -16.30 6.79 9.44
CA GLN A 109 -14.83 6.72 9.48
C GLN A 109 -14.17 8.07 9.82
N ILE A 110 -14.83 9.20 9.54
CA ILE A 110 -14.31 10.55 9.83
C ILE A 110 -14.28 10.90 11.33
N ARG A 111 -15.01 10.16 12.18
CA ARG A 111 -15.31 10.53 13.58
C ARG A 111 -14.10 10.97 14.41
N SER A 112 -12.97 10.28 14.24
CA SER A 112 -11.75 10.53 15.01
C SER A 112 -11.11 11.86 14.62
N LEU A 113 -11.05 12.15 13.32
CA LEU A 113 -10.53 13.43 12.81
C LEU A 113 -11.47 14.58 13.15
N ALA A 114 -12.76 14.44 12.92
CA ALA A 114 -13.73 15.49 13.17
C ALA A 114 -13.84 15.83 14.67
N SER A 115 -13.95 14.83 15.56
CA SER A 115 -13.97 15.07 17.01
C SER A 115 -12.67 15.71 17.50
N THR A 116 -11.51 15.22 17.06
CA THR A 116 -10.22 15.80 17.49
C THR A 116 -10.05 17.24 17.01
N THR A 117 -10.44 17.54 15.77
CA THR A 117 -10.42 18.90 15.22
C THR A 117 -11.35 19.82 16.01
N THR A 118 -12.58 19.37 16.27
CA THR A 118 -13.57 20.11 17.09
C THR A 118 -13.03 20.40 18.49
N ASN A 119 -12.41 19.40 19.14
CA ASN A 119 -11.82 19.56 20.46
C ASN A 119 -10.68 20.61 20.47
N LEU A 120 -9.81 20.59 19.47
CA LEU A 120 -8.70 21.56 19.36
C LEU A 120 -9.19 22.97 19.07
N TYR A 121 -10.24 23.10 18.24
CA TYR A 121 -10.91 24.36 17.94
C TYR A 121 -11.47 25.00 19.22
N HIS A 122 -12.30 24.28 19.98
CA HIS A 122 -12.90 24.79 21.21
C HIS A 122 -11.88 25.08 22.32
N GLN A 123 -10.71 24.41 22.32
CA GLN A 123 -9.61 24.73 23.24
C GLN A 123 -8.91 26.05 22.91
N ASN A 124 -8.95 26.49 21.64
CA ASN A 124 -8.24 27.69 21.16
C ASN A 124 -9.17 28.60 20.34
N ALA A 125 -10.44 28.71 20.77
CA ALA A 125 -11.53 29.29 19.97
C ALA A 125 -11.25 30.73 19.51
N ASP A 126 -10.52 31.52 20.31
CA ASP A 126 -10.20 32.92 20.01
C ASP A 126 -9.19 33.11 18.86
N GLN A 127 -8.52 32.04 18.39
CA GLN A 127 -7.44 32.13 17.41
C GLN A 127 -7.63 31.29 16.14
N GLN A 128 -8.71 30.51 16.06
CA GLN A 128 -8.93 29.50 15.02
C GLN A 128 -10.22 29.74 14.24
N LYS A 129 -10.24 29.34 12.96
CA LYS A 129 -11.48 29.21 12.15
C LYS A 129 -11.97 27.78 12.27
N ASN A 130 -13.28 27.61 12.47
CA ASN A 130 -13.89 26.27 12.56
C ASN A 130 -13.89 25.55 11.20
N ILE A 131 -14.02 24.23 11.23
CA ILE A 131 -14.22 23.38 10.06
C ILE A 131 -15.54 22.63 10.21
N ASP A 132 -16.45 22.80 9.27
CA ASP A 132 -17.69 22.05 9.22
C ASP A 132 -17.48 20.76 8.42
N PHE A 133 -17.44 19.64 9.13
CA PHE A 133 -17.23 18.32 8.52
C PHE A 133 -18.54 17.73 7.98
N PHE A 134 -18.63 17.65 6.67
CA PHE A 134 -19.62 16.87 5.93
C PHE A 134 -19.05 15.48 5.65
N THR A 135 -19.92 14.49 5.56
CA THR A 135 -19.55 13.12 5.17
C THR A 135 -20.68 12.48 4.36
N VAL A 136 -20.34 11.52 3.52
CA VAL A 136 -21.29 10.86 2.62
C VAL A 136 -21.41 9.38 2.93
N ASP A 137 -22.65 8.90 2.94
CA ASP A 137 -22.96 7.48 2.97
C ASP A 137 -23.11 6.98 1.54
N LEU A 138 -22.12 6.20 1.12
CA LEU A 138 -22.05 5.58 -0.20
C LEU A 138 -22.50 4.11 -0.14
N ASN A 139 -23.32 3.74 0.86
CA ASN A 139 -23.79 2.38 1.17
C ASN A 139 -22.66 1.35 1.33
N GLU A 140 -21.47 1.78 1.74
CA GLU A 140 -20.28 0.93 1.85
C GLU A 140 -20.01 0.13 0.56
N GLU A 141 -20.24 0.73 -0.61
CA GLU A 141 -20.06 0.04 -1.88
C GLU A 141 -18.61 -0.41 -2.11
N LEU A 142 -18.47 -1.48 -2.91
CA LEU A 142 -17.17 -2.06 -3.25
C LEU A 142 -16.56 -1.31 -4.45
N SER A 143 -16.24 -0.03 -4.27
CA SER A 143 -15.72 0.87 -5.32
C SER A 143 -14.41 0.39 -5.97
N ALA A 144 -13.59 -0.40 -5.27
CA ALA A 144 -12.39 -1.02 -5.85
C ALA A 144 -12.68 -2.23 -6.77
N LEU A 145 -13.92 -2.74 -6.79
CA LEU A 145 -14.34 -3.88 -7.61
C LEU A 145 -15.23 -3.47 -8.79
N SER A 146 -15.66 -2.20 -8.83
CA SER A 146 -16.59 -1.67 -9.83
C SER A 146 -16.22 -0.22 -10.16
N GLY A 147 -15.63 -0.02 -11.35
CA GLY A 147 -15.34 1.31 -11.88
C GLY A 147 -16.61 2.10 -12.19
N GLN A 148 -17.74 1.43 -12.39
CA GLN A 148 -19.05 2.09 -12.53
C GLN A 148 -19.45 2.79 -11.23
N SER A 149 -19.35 2.08 -10.11
CA SER A 149 -19.69 2.63 -8.79
C SER A 149 -18.78 3.83 -8.46
N LEU A 150 -17.50 3.76 -8.82
CA LEU A 150 -16.57 4.88 -8.66
C LEU A 150 -17.03 6.15 -9.41
N LEU A 151 -17.45 6.01 -10.68
CA LEU A 151 -17.93 7.15 -11.49
C LEU A 151 -19.28 7.67 -11.01
N GLU A 152 -20.19 6.80 -10.55
CA GLU A 152 -21.47 7.21 -9.94
C GLU A 152 -21.24 8.00 -8.65
N GLN A 153 -20.33 7.54 -7.79
CA GLN A 153 -19.93 8.23 -6.57
C GLN A 153 -19.36 9.62 -6.90
N ALA A 154 -18.43 9.72 -7.86
CA ALA A 154 -17.88 11.01 -8.28
C ALA A 154 -18.96 11.96 -8.83
N ASN A 155 -19.91 11.45 -9.62
CA ASN A 155 -21.01 12.23 -10.17
C ASN A 155 -21.95 12.75 -9.07
N TYR A 156 -22.30 11.90 -8.10
CA TYR A 156 -23.10 12.31 -6.94
C TYR A 156 -22.37 13.35 -6.09
N LEU A 157 -21.07 13.18 -5.88
CA LEU A 157 -20.27 14.09 -5.05
C LEU A 157 -20.16 15.49 -5.64
N ASN A 158 -20.10 15.65 -6.97
CA ASN A 158 -20.19 16.97 -7.59
C ASN A 158 -21.51 17.69 -7.22
N ALA A 159 -22.64 16.96 -7.20
CA ALA A 159 -23.92 17.52 -6.76
C ALA A 159 -23.96 17.79 -5.24
N VAL A 160 -23.25 16.98 -4.43
CA VAL A 160 -23.08 17.24 -3.00
C VAL A 160 -22.29 18.52 -2.76
N ILE A 161 -21.22 18.78 -3.51
CA ILE A 161 -20.44 20.02 -3.38
C ILE A 161 -21.32 21.23 -3.68
N GLU A 162 -22.10 21.18 -4.76
CA GLU A 162 -23.07 22.23 -5.08
C GLU A 162 -24.03 22.46 -3.90
N ARG A 163 -24.58 21.38 -3.33
CA ARG A 163 -25.50 21.44 -2.20
C ARG A 163 -24.84 22.04 -0.95
N ILE A 164 -23.63 21.60 -0.58
CA ILE A 164 -22.89 22.14 0.58
C ILE A 164 -22.71 23.64 0.43
N LEU A 165 -22.25 24.10 -0.75
CA LEU A 165 -22.06 25.53 -0.99
C LEU A 165 -23.36 26.32 -0.85
N GLN A 166 -24.53 25.73 -1.15
CA GLN A 166 -25.84 26.37 -1.02
C GLN A 166 -26.37 26.44 0.43
N LEU A 167 -25.78 25.70 1.38
CA LEU A 167 -26.21 25.73 2.79
C LEU A 167 -25.70 26.97 3.54
N TYR A 168 -24.68 27.63 3.01
CA TYR A 168 -24.04 28.78 3.65
C TYR A 168 -24.65 30.09 3.18
N ASP A 169 -24.93 30.96 4.15
CA ASP A 169 -25.27 32.36 3.93
C ASP A 169 -24.00 33.21 3.66
N GLU A 170 -24.11 34.54 3.67
CA GLU A 170 -22.99 35.45 3.41
C GLU A 170 -22.03 35.60 4.62
N PRO A 171 -20.70 35.54 4.44
CA PRO A 171 -19.99 35.33 3.18
C PRO A 171 -19.98 33.86 2.75
N ARG A 172 -20.47 33.60 1.54
CA ARG A 172 -20.58 32.23 1.01
C ARG A 172 -19.20 31.66 0.63
N PRO A 173 -18.83 30.45 1.10
CA PRO A 173 -17.60 29.80 0.67
C PRO A 173 -17.62 29.52 -0.83
N ARG A 174 -16.46 29.60 -1.48
CA ARG A 174 -16.32 29.30 -2.92
C ARG A 174 -15.90 27.86 -3.19
N SER A 175 -15.22 27.25 -2.23
CA SER A 175 -14.61 25.92 -2.33
C SER A 175 -14.97 25.07 -1.11
N VAL A 176 -14.89 23.76 -1.28
CA VAL A 176 -15.01 22.76 -0.23
C VAL A 176 -13.70 21.96 -0.20
N MET A 177 -13.12 21.81 0.99
CA MET A 177 -11.95 20.97 1.19
C MET A 177 -12.35 19.49 1.12
N ILE A 178 -11.59 18.65 0.42
CA ILE A 178 -11.87 17.21 0.32
C ILE A 178 -10.90 16.41 1.18
N ILE A 179 -11.44 15.46 1.94
CA ILE A 179 -10.67 14.45 2.68
C ILE A 179 -11.08 13.08 2.16
N GLY A 180 -10.23 12.44 1.37
CA GLY A 180 -10.51 11.13 0.77
C GLY A 180 -9.73 10.01 1.45
N HIS A 181 -10.41 8.93 1.84
CA HIS A 181 -9.74 7.71 2.31
C HIS A 181 -9.77 6.62 1.25
N SER A 182 -8.64 5.93 1.02
CA SER A 182 -8.59 4.79 0.10
C SER A 182 -9.15 5.14 -1.29
N MET A 183 -10.07 4.36 -1.83
CA MET A 183 -10.73 4.66 -3.11
C MET A 183 -11.47 6.01 -3.13
N GLY A 184 -11.85 6.58 -1.98
CA GLY A 184 -12.49 7.90 -1.89
C GLY A 184 -11.61 9.04 -2.41
N GLY A 185 -10.28 8.94 -2.27
CA GLY A 185 -9.36 9.90 -2.88
C GLY A 185 -9.26 9.76 -4.40
N VAL A 186 -9.45 8.55 -4.93
CA VAL A 186 -9.53 8.31 -6.39
C VAL A 186 -10.82 8.89 -6.95
N VAL A 187 -11.94 8.70 -6.24
CA VAL A 187 -13.23 9.32 -6.55
C VAL A 187 -13.10 10.85 -6.57
N ALA A 188 -12.44 11.45 -5.57
CA ALA A 188 -12.17 12.89 -5.53
C ALA A 188 -11.41 13.40 -6.76
N ARG A 189 -10.42 12.65 -7.23
CA ARG A 189 -9.69 13.00 -8.46
C ARG A 189 -10.54 12.84 -9.72
N ALA A 190 -11.44 11.85 -9.74
CA ALA A 190 -12.33 11.59 -10.86
C ALA A 190 -13.41 12.67 -11.04
N MET A 191 -13.83 13.33 -9.95
CA MET A 191 -14.84 14.40 -9.95
C MET A 191 -14.56 15.49 -11.00
N PHE A 192 -13.29 15.91 -11.14
CA PHE A 192 -12.86 16.95 -12.08
C PHE A 192 -13.10 16.62 -13.55
N MET A 193 -13.14 15.33 -13.90
CA MET A 193 -13.34 14.88 -15.29
C MET A 193 -14.81 14.90 -15.71
N LEU A 194 -15.73 14.98 -14.75
CA LEU A 194 -17.15 14.87 -15.01
C LEU A 194 -17.74 16.23 -15.40
N HIS A 195 -18.73 16.19 -16.28
CA HIS A 195 -19.37 17.38 -16.86
C HIS A 195 -20.12 18.25 -15.84
N ASN A 196 -20.48 17.68 -14.68
CA ASN A 196 -21.19 18.39 -13.61
C ASN A 196 -20.24 18.97 -12.53
N TYR A 197 -18.92 18.96 -12.77
CA TYR A 197 -17.96 19.63 -11.90
C TYR A 197 -18.08 21.15 -12.00
N ILE A 198 -18.08 21.83 -10.85
CA ILE A 198 -18.10 23.29 -10.77
C ILE A 198 -16.65 23.78 -10.70
N PRO A 199 -16.17 24.59 -11.67
CA PRO A 199 -14.79 25.09 -11.62
C PRO A 199 -14.50 25.85 -10.32
N HIS A 200 -13.31 25.61 -9.75
CA HIS A 200 -12.84 26.18 -8.48
C HIS A 200 -13.66 25.82 -7.23
N SER A 201 -14.60 24.88 -7.31
CA SER A 201 -15.35 24.42 -6.13
C SER A 201 -14.54 23.52 -5.19
N ILE A 202 -13.35 23.09 -5.61
CA ILE A 202 -12.40 22.30 -4.82
C ILE A 202 -11.01 22.93 -5.01
N ASP A 203 -10.35 23.26 -3.90
CA ASP A 203 -9.02 23.89 -3.89
C ASP A 203 -7.98 23.11 -3.06
N THR A 204 -8.41 22.21 -2.18
CA THR A 204 -7.54 21.42 -1.31
C THR A 204 -8.08 20.00 -1.17
N ILE A 205 -7.24 19.02 -1.49
CA ILE A 205 -7.54 17.60 -1.37
C ILE A 205 -6.48 16.96 -0.48
N VAL A 206 -6.91 16.36 0.62
CA VAL A 206 -6.08 15.53 1.49
C VAL A 206 -6.52 14.09 1.33
N THR A 207 -5.63 13.25 0.83
CA THR A 207 -5.88 11.83 0.64
C THR A 207 -5.12 11.01 1.68
N ILE A 208 -5.78 9.99 2.22
CA ILE A 208 -5.26 9.11 3.27
C ILE A 208 -5.31 7.67 2.74
N SER A 209 -4.16 7.01 2.65
CA SER A 209 -4.03 5.64 2.11
C SER A 209 -4.68 5.46 0.73
N THR A 210 -4.63 6.47 -0.14
CA THR A 210 -5.30 6.45 -1.45
C THR A 210 -4.40 5.87 -2.54
N PRO A 211 -4.84 4.85 -3.30
CA PRO A 211 -4.08 4.30 -4.42
C PRO A 211 -4.17 5.23 -5.65
N HIS A 212 -3.32 6.26 -5.74
CA HIS A 212 -3.26 7.23 -6.83
C HIS A 212 -2.77 6.68 -8.17
N LEU A 213 -1.79 5.78 -8.17
CA LEU A 213 -1.10 5.31 -9.38
C LEU A 213 -1.69 4.03 -9.95
N THR A 214 -2.01 3.08 -9.07
CA THR A 214 -2.51 1.75 -9.47
C THR A 214 -3.57 1.26 -8.50
N ALA A 215 -4.69 0.77 -9.03
CA ALA A 215 -5.74 0.18 -8.21
C ALA A 215 -5.23 -1.06 -7.44
N PRO A 216 -5.72 -1.31 -6.21
CA PRO A 216 -5.33 -2.50 -5.42
C PRO A 216 -5.66 -3.82 -6.14
N LEU A 217 -6.73 -3.82 -6.95
CA LEU A 217 -7.16 -4.97 -7.71
C LEU A 217 -7.59 -4.54 -9.13
N LEU A 218 -6.89 -5.05 -10.15
CA LEU A 218 -7.15 -4.76 -11.56
C LEU A 218 -7.91 -5.92 -12.24
N LEU A 219 -9.14 -6.18 -11.80
CA LEU A 219 -10.03 -7.18 -12.42
C LEU A 219 -11.16 -6.57 -13.26
N ASP A 220 -11.41 -5.25 -13.14
CA ASP A 220 -12.42 -4.52 -13.91
C ASP A 220 -11.76 -3.60 -14.95
N PRO A 221 -12.07 -3.76 -16.26
CA PRO A 221 -11.55 -2.87 -17.31
C PRO A 221 -11.96 -1.41 -17.13
N ILE A 222 -13.10 -1.11 -16.49
CA ILE A 222 -13.53 0.28 -16.25
C ILE A 222 -12.60 0.96 -15.26
N ILE A 223 -12.17 0.26 -14.20
CA ILE A 223 -11.21 0.80 -13.23
C ILE A 223 -9.91 1.17 -13.94
N TYR A 224 -9.34 0.24 -14.72
CA TYR A 224 -8.11 0.50 -15.47
C TYR A 224 -8.22 1.72 -16.39
N LYS A 225 -9.32 1.81 -17.15
CA LYS A 225 -9.57 2.97 -18.02
C LYS A 225 -9.69 4.26 -17.20
N THR A 226 -10.43 4.24 -16.10
CA THR A 226 -10.66 5.41 -15.26
C THR A 226 -9.37 5.95 -14.68
N TYR A 227 -8.47 5.09 -14.17
CA TYR A 227 -7.15 5.50 -13.71
C TYR A 227 -6.33 6.17 -14.81
N LYS A 228 -6.34 5.60 -16.02
CA LYS A 228 -5.65 6.18 -17.18
C LYS A 228 -6.22 7.55 -17.55
N ASP A 229 -7.53 7.67 -17.58
CA ASP A 229 -8.23 8.91 -17.92
C ASP A 229 -7.96 9.99 -16.85
N ILE A 230 -7.97 9.66 -15.56
CA ILE A 230 -7.62 10.56 -14.45
C ILE A 230 -6.21 11.12 -14.64
N THR A 231 -5.22 10.24 -14.81
CA THR A 231 -3.82 10.66 -14.95
C THR A 231 -3.63 11.56 -16.17
N GLN A 232 -4.24 11.19 -17.31
CA GLN A 232 -4.16 12.00 -18.52
C GLN A 232 -4.83 13.37 -18.34
N PHE A 233 -6.01 13.42 -17.73
CA PHE A 233 -6.75 14.66 -17.50
C PHE A 233 -5.99 15.60 -16.56
N TRP A 234 -5.48 15.07 -15.44
CA TRP A 234 -4.74 15.87 -14.45
C TRP A 234 -3.47 16.48 -15.05
N LYS A 235 -2.71 15.69 -15.82
CA LYS A 235 -1.52 16.17 -16.52
C LYS A 235 -1.83 17.26 -17.56
N GLN A 236 -2.94 17.14 -18.27
CA GLN A 236 -3.33 18.12 -19.30
C GLN A 236 -3.82 19.45 -18.70
N ASN A 237 -4.36 19.43 -17.47
CA ASN A 237 -5.00 20.58 -16.84
C ASN A 237 -4.23 21.16 -15.64
N GLU A 238 -2.99 20.70 -15.42
CA GLU A 238 -2.11 21.13 -14.32
C GLU A 238 -1.94 22.65 -14.26
N ASN A 239 -1.69 23.28 -15.40
CA ASN A 239 -1.46 24.73 -15.51
C ASN A 239 -2.73 25.56 -15.74
N THR A 240 -3.90 24.94 -15.77
CA THR A 240 -5.18 25.60 -16.07
C THR A 240 -6.16 25.42 -14.89
N LEU A 241 -7.03 24.42 -14.95
CA LEU A 241 -8.08 24.17 -13.96
C LEU A 241 -7.50 23.78 -12.59
N LEU A 242 -6.35 23.10 -12.58
CA LEU A 242 -5.75 22.53 -11.37
C LEU A 242 -4.63 23.39 -10.77
N LYS A 243 -4.36 24.56 -11.36
CA LYS A 243 -3.22 25.42 -10.98
C LYS A 243 -3.21 25.80 -9.50
N ASP A 244 -4.39 26.04 -8.94
CA ASP A 244 -4.57 26.46 -7.55
C ASP A 244 -5.01 25.32 -6.62
N VAL A 245 -5.08 24.08 -7.15
CA VAL A 245 -5.51 22.90 -6.38
C VAL A 245 -4.31 22.27 -5.68
N ILE A 246 -4.41 22.11 -4.37
CA ILE A 246 -3.41 21.40 -3.56
C ILE A 246 -3.82 19.93 -3.39
N LEU A 247 -2.87 19.01 -3.59
CA LEU A 247 -3.07 17.58 -3.35
C LEU A 247 -2.02 17.05 -2.36
N ILE A 248 -2.46 16.66 -1.16
CA ILE A 248 -1.61 16.07 -0.13
C ILE A 248 -1.97 14.58 -0.02
N SER A 249 -1.01 13.69 -0.25
CA SER A 249 -1.16 12.24 -0.13
C SER A 249 -0.40 11.73 1.09
N ILE A 250 -1.09 11.04 1.99
CA ILE A 250 -0.55 10.52 3.24
C ILE A 250 -0.67 9.00 3.27
N ALA A 251 0.45 8.31 3.37
CA ALA A 251 0.55 6.85 3.42
C ALA A 251 0.76 6.32 4.84
N GLY A 252 0.20 5.14 5.15
CA GLY A 252 0.41 4.44 6.43
C GLY A 252 1.74 3.69 6.55
N GLY A 253 2.50 3.55 5.46
CA GLY A 253 3.77 2.82 5.42
C GLY A 253 3.60 1.32 5.15
N SER A 254 4.54 0.49 5.60
CA SER A 254 4.57 -0.98 5.39
C SER A 254 3.37 -1.74 5.95
N LEU A 255 2.69 -1.18 6.95
CA LEU A 255 1.54 -1.79 7.61
C LEU A 255 0.25 -1.77 6.79
N ASP A 256 0.16 -0.91 5.78
CA ASP A 256 -0.98 -0.90 4.88
C ASP A 256 -0.89 -2.08 3.89
N ASN A 257 -1.53 -3.18 4.29
CA ASN A 257 -1.65 -4.39 3.48
C ASN A 257 -2.83 -4.35 2.51
N ILE A 258 -3.56 -3.24 2.37
CA ILE A 258 -4.63 -3.15 1.36
C ILE A 258 -4.14 -2.30 0.19
N VAL A 259 -3.52 -1.17 0.50
CA VAL A 259 -2.94 -0.27 -0.49
C VAL A 259 -1.43 -0.19 -0.26
N HIS A 260 -0.68 -0.80 -1.17
CA HIS A 260 0.77 -0.65 -1.18
C HIS A 260 1.16 0.81 -1.38
N SER A 261 2.15 1.31 -0.64
CA SER A 261 2.52 2.72 -0.72
C SER A 261 3.17 3.13 -2.04
N ASP A 262 3.69 2.19 -2.84
CA ASP A 262 4.06 2.40 -4.25
C ASP A 262 2.89 2.97 -5.06
N GLY A 263 1.66 2.57 -4.71
CA GLY A 263 0.44 3.03 -5.35
C GLY A 263 -0.06 4.36 -4.83
N ILE A 264 0.44 4.84 -3.68
CA ILE A 264 -0.04 6.06 -2.98
C ILE A 264 0.67 7.32 -3.47
N ASP A 265 1.87 7.17 -4.03
CA ASP A 265 2.64 8.32 -4.50
C ASP A 265 1.87 9.08 -5.58
N ILE A 266 2.01 10.41 -5.57
CA ILE A 266 1.42 11.27 -6.58
C ILE A 266 2.39 11.33 -7.76
N ASP A 267 1.86 11.30 -8.98
CA ASP A 267 2.67 11.53 -10.18
C ASP A 267 3.42 12.87 -10.03
N SER A 268 4.73 12.89 -10.31
CA SER A 268 5.58 14.08 -10.18
C SER A 268 5.15 15.25 -11.08
N SER A 269 4.21 15.00 -11.99
CA SER A 269 3.50 16.00 -12.80
C SER A 269 2.32 16.70 -12.11
N VAL A 270 2.25 16.67 -10.77
CA VAL A 270 1.30 17.50 -9.99
C VAL A 270 2.06 18.61 -9.29
N LEU A 271 2.01 19.83 -9.84
CA LEU A 271 2.74 21.03 -9.37
C LEU A 271 2.62 21.29 -7.86
N ASN A 272 1.39 21.24 -7.33
CA ASN A 272 1.08 21.47 -5.92
C ASN A 272 0.77 20.14 -5.19
N GLY A 273 1.54 19.09 -5.52
CA GLY A 273 1.46 17.78 -4.90
C GLY A 273 2.48 17.59 -3.78
N LEU A 274 2.08 16.90 -2.71
CA LEU A 274 2.99 16.44 -1.65
C LEU A 274 2.62 15.02 -1.21
N THR A 275 3.57 14.09 -1.22
CA THR A 275 3.43 12.75 -0.63
C THR A 275 4.23 12.66 0.66
N THR A 276 3.64 12.10 1.72
CA THR A 276 4.32 11.84 3.01
C THR A 276 3.84 10.51 3.63
N TYR A 277 4.58 10.00 4.61
CA TYR A 277 4.32 8.74 5.28
C TYR A 277 4.19 8.95 6.79
N THR A 278 3.25 8.28 7.46
CA THR A 278 3.09 8.38 8.92
C THR A 278 4.33 7.95 9.70
N THR A 279 5.17 7.11 9.10
CA THR A 279 6.50 6.72 9.61
C THR A 279 7.54 7.84 9.58
N SER A 280 7.40 8.79 8.64
CA SER A 280 8.30 9.93 8.45
C SER A 280 7.84 11.21 9.15
N ILE A 281 6.54 11.35 9.40
CA ILE A 281 5.95 12.57 9.96
C ILE A 281 6.47 12.80 11.40
N PRO A 282 7.04 13.98 11.70
CA PRO A 282 7.51 14.33 13.04
C PRO A 282 6.41 14.20 14.10
N ASN A 283 6.76 13.66 15.28
CA ASN A 283 5.84 13.35 16.39
C ASN A 283 4.82 12.22 16.12
N VAL A 284 4.82 11.62 14.92
CA VAL A 284 4.01 10.44 14.60
C VAL A 284 4.89 9.19 14.58
N TRP A 285 5.89 9.13 13.68
CA TRP A 285 6.88 8.04 13.54
C TRP A 285 6.33 6.63 13.73
N THR A 286 5.13 6.36 13.25
CA THR A 286 4.47 5.07 13.42
C THR A 286 3.81 4.65 12.12
N GLY A 287 3.99 3.38 11.77
CA GLY A 287 3.23 2.75 10.70
C GLY A 287 1.76 2.66 11.11
N CYS A 288 0.86 2.89 10.17
CA CYS A 288 -0.56 2.69 10.33
C CYS A 288 -1.04 1.66 9.31
N ASP A 289 -1.78 0.65 9.74
CA ASP A 289 -2.55 -0.17 8.80
C ASP A 289 -3.64 0.65 8.08
N HIS A 290 -4.29 0.03 7.09
CA HIS A 290 -5.26 0.70 6.23
C HIS A 290 -6.43 1.37 6.97
N MET A 291 -6.86 0.80 8.11
CA MET A 291 -7.95 1.33 8.93
C MET A 291 -7.42 2.19 10.07
N ALA A 292 -6.31 1.78 10.68
CA ALA A 292 -5.56 2.46 11.72
C ALA A 292 -5.34 3.94 11.45
N ILE A 293 -4.97 4.27 10.22
CA ILE A 293 -4.61 5.62 9.82
C ILE A 293 -5.75 6.63 10.05
N LEU A 294 -7.00 6.17 10.12
CA LEU A 294 -8.17 7.02 10.38
C LEU A 294 -8.41 7.31 11.87
N TRP A 295 -7.81 6.55 12.78
CA TRP A 295 -8.05 6.68 14.22
C TRP A 295 -6.79 6.74 15.07
N CYS A 296 -5.61 6.59 14.47
CA CYS A 296 -4.33 6.69 15.13
C CYS A 296 -4.15 8.06 15.77
N ARG A 297 -4.17 8.14 17.10
CA ARG A 297 -4.23 9.40 17.84
C ARG A 297 -3.09 10.35 17.50
N GLN A 298 -1.87 9.86 17.42
CA GLN A 298 -0.69 10.69 17.10
C GLN A 298 -0.86 11.41 15.76
N PHE A 299 -1.20 10.66 14.71
CA PHE A 299 -1.43 11.19 13.39
C PHE A 299 -2.66 12.11 13.33
N ILE A 300 -3.78 11.66 13.89
CA ILE A 300 -5.04 12.41 13.85
C ILE A 300 -4.94 13.74 14.59
N GLN A 301 -4.24 13.81 15.73
CA GLN A 301 -4.01 15.06 16.46
C GLN A 301 -3.19 16.06 15.62
N LEU A 302 -2.11 15.60 14.99
CA LEU A 302 -1.27 16.43 14.12
C LEU A 302 -2.04 16.91 12.88
N LEU A 303 -2.76 16.01 12.20
CA LEU A 303 -3.56 16.35 11.03
C LEU A 303 -4.65 17.36 11.39
N SER A 304 -5.37 17.15 12.50
CA SER A 304 -6.41 18.07 12.99
C SER A 304 -5.86 19.49 13.19
N SER A 305 -4.72 19.61 13.89
CA SER A 305 -4.05 20.90 14.12
C SER A 305 -3.58 21.54 12.81
N THR A 306 -3.08 20.74 11.87
CA THR A 306 -2.63 21.21 10.56
C THR A 306 -3.81 21.75 9.74
N LEU A 307 -4.95 21.06 9.71
CA LEU A 307 -6.13 21.50 8.98
C LEU A 307 -6.67 22.85 9.50
N LEU A 308 -6.69 23.04 10.83
CA LEU A 308 -7.11 24.30 11.45
C LEU A 308 -6.20 25.48 11.07
N LYS A 309 -4.90 25.24 10.89
CA LYS A 309 -3.96 26.25 10.38
C LYS A 309 -4.18 26.52 8.88
N VAL A 310 -4.43 25.47 8.09
CA VAL A 310 -4.65 25.57 6.64
C VAL A 310 -5.89 26.40 6.30
N VAL A 311 -7.00 26.23 7.03
CA VAL A 311 -8.23 26.99 6.78
C VAL A 311 -8.12 28.49 7.12
N LYS A 312 -7.08 28.88 7.86
CA LYS A 312 -6.76 30.30 8.13
C LYS A 312 -5.99 30.95 6.98
N ALA A 313 -5.27 30.16 6.18
CA ALA A 313 -4.43 30.67 5.11
C ALA A 313 -5.24 30.97 3.83
N ASP A 314 -5.02 32.17 3.28
CA ASP A 314 -5.75 32.68 2.13
C ASP A 314 -5.17 32.20 0.79
N THR A 315 -3.84 31.99 0.71
CA THR A 315 -3.18 31.61 -0.55
C THR A 315 -2.83 30.11 -0.62
N PRO A 316 -2.83 29.50 -1.81
CA PRO A 316 -2.39 28.10 -1.96
C PRO A 316 -0.93 27.87 -1.52
N ALA A 317 -0.06 28.85 -1.74
CA ALA A 317 1.34 28.76 -1.33
C ALA A 317 1.49 28.70 0.20
N ASP A 318 0.74 29.52 0.93
CA ASP A 318 0.77 29.51 2.40
C ASP A 318 0.23 28.20 2.96
N ARG A 319 -0.85 27.66 2.38
CA ARG A 319 -1.39 26.34 2.74
C ARG A 319 -0.37 25.24 2.51
N MET A 320 0.32 25.25 1.36
CA MET A 320 1.38 24.28 1.06
C MET A 320 2.55 24.39 2.04
N ASN A 321 2.96 25.60 2.41
CA ASN A 321 4.02 25.82 3.41
C ASN A 321 3.62 25.25 4.78
N ILE A 322 2.36 25.41 5.19
CA ILE A 322 1.83 24.81 6.43
C ILE A 322 1.88 23.28 6.36
N PHE A 323 1.50 22.68 5.23
CA PHE A 323 1.60 21.23 5.06
C PHE A 323 3.05 20.74 5.11
N ARG A 324 3.97 21.37 4.38
CA ARG A 324 5.41 21.00 4.40
C ARG A 324 6.00 21.11 5.80
N TYR A 325 5.71 22.21 6.50
CA TYR A 325 6.21 22.42 7.85
C TYR A 325 5.75 21.34 8.83
N ASN A 326 4.44 21.04 8.88
CA ASN A 326 3.91 20.09 9.87
C ASN A 326 4.10 18.60 9.45
N LEU A 327 4.20 18.30 8.15
CA LEU A 327 4.27 16.92 7.64
C LEU A 327 5.66 16.45 7.21
N LEU A 328 6.63 17.36 7.01
CA LEU A 328 8.01 17.02 6.61
C LEU A 328 9.07 17.57 7.57
N ASP A 329 9.14 18.88 7.74
CA ASP A 329 10.32 19.55 8.33
C ASP A 329 10.29 19.58 9.86
N GLY A 330 9.13 19.87 10.46
CA GLY A 330 8.97 20.01 11.90
C GLY A 330 9.48 21.36 12.46
N THR A 331 10.03 21.34 13.67
CA THR A 331 10.33 22.55 14.48
C THR A 331 11.61 23.28 14.07
N THR A 332 11.62 24.61 14.18
CA THR A 332 12.82 25.45 14.10
C THR A 332 13.42 25.72 15.49
N ILE A 333 14.72 26.02 15.59
CA ILE A 333 15.35 26.52 16.83
C ILE A 333 14.70 27.85 17.23
N GLY A 334 14.38 27.98 18.53
CA GLY A 334 13.98 29.24 19.15
C GLY A 334 15.09 30.31 19.11
N GLU A 335 14.88 31.41 19.84
CA GLU A 335 15.92 32.45 19.98
C GLU A 335 17.10 31.91 20.82
N GLN A 336 18.29 31.87 20.22
CA GLN A 336 19.53 31.56 20.93
C GLN A 336 20.09 32.83 21.61
N SER A 337 20.68 32.67 22.79
CA SER A 337 21.34 33.78 23.49
C SER A 337 22.63 34.19 22.77
N THR A 338 22.64 35.39 22.18
CA THR A 338 23.84 36.00 21.57
C THR A 338 24.57 36.97 22.51
N LEU A 339 24.13 37.06 23.77
CA LEU A 339 24.53 38.09 24.74
C LEU A 339 25.87 37.82 25.45
N ALA A 340 26.53 36.69 25.20
CA ALA A 340 27.78 36.38 25.86
C ALA A 340 28.99 37.01 25.15
N ASP A 341 29.76 37.82 25.90
CA ASP A 341 31.09 38.25 25.49
C ASP A 341 32.04 37.03 25.52
N LEU A 342 32.42 36.53 24.34
CA LEU A 342 33.35 35.41 24.12
C LEU A 342 34.70 35.56 24.85
N ASN A 343 35.05 36.79 25.27
CA ASN A 343 36.25 37.11 26.04
C ASN A 343 36.16 36.75 27.53
N ILE A 344 34.97 36.47 28.06
CA ILE A 344 34.72 36.15 29.49
C ILE A 344 34.73 34.63 29.75
N ILE A 345 34.67 33.80 28.71
CA ILE A 345 34.68 32.33 28.83
C ILE A 345 36.10 31.85 29.21
N THR A 346 36.30 31.47 30.48
CA THR A 346 37.59 31.03 31.02
C THR A 346 37.90 29.55 30.74
N ASP A 347 36.87 28.71 30.62
CA ASP A 347 37.02 27.26 30.45
C ASP A 347 36.81 26.87 28.97
N LYS A 348 37.93 26.69 28.27
CA LYS A 348 38.00 26.30 26.86
C LYS A 348 38.55 24.88 26.75
N HIS A 349 37.74 23.93 26.28
CA HIS A 349 38.10 22.52 26.15
C HIS A 349 38.15 22.10 24.67
N PHE A 350 39.26 21.49 24.26
CA PHE A 350 39.36 20.82 22.97
C PHE A 350 38.98 19.35 23.16
N GLU A 351 37.84 18.96 22.58
CA GLU A 351 37.31 17.60 22.69
C GLU A 351 37.30 16.92 21.31
N PRO A 352 37.76 15.65 21.20
CA PRO A 352 37.65 14.90 19.96
C PRO A 352 36.18 14.62 19.58
N SER A 353 35.30 14.51 20.58
CA SER A 353 33.85 14.46 20.46
C SER A 353 33.26 15.34 21.56
N ILE A 354 32.45 16.34 21.19
CA ILE A 354 31.88 17.28 22.15
C ILE A 354 30.80 16.55 22.94
N LEU A 355 31.05 16.22 24.20
CA LEU A 355 30.02 15.65 25.08
C LEU A 355 29.69 16.64 26.18
N LEU A 356 28.54 17.30 26.06
CA LEU A 356 28.02 18.20 27.09
C LEU A 356 26.81 17.55 27.76
N ALA A 357 27.01 17.08 28.99
CA ALA A 357 25.92 16.64 29.87
C ALA A 357 25.52 17.82 30.76
N PHE A 358 24.27 18.25 30.64
CA PHE A 358 23.74 19.41 31.33
C PHE A 358 23.19 18.98 32.70
N THR A 359 23.97 19.17 33.76
CA THR A 359 23.55 18.86 35.14
C THR A 359 23.10 20.12 35.89
N LYS A 360 22.54 19.95 37.10
CA LYS A 360 22.13 21.07 37.96
C LYS A 360 23.31 21.90 38.49
N GLU A 361 24.54 21.40 38.34
CA GLU A 361 25.75 21.98 38.95
C GLU A 361 26.62 22.80 37.97
N SER A 362 26.24 22.89 36.69
CA SER A 362 26.98 23.67 35.68
C SER A 362 26.64 25.17 35.76
N ALA A 363 27.16 25.83 36.79
CA ALA A 363 26.94 27.26 37.05
C ALA A 363 27.86 28.21 36.25
N ARG A 364 28.88 27.70 35.55
CA ARG A 364 29.85 28.52 34.81
C ARG A 364 29.73 28.30 33.30
N PRO A 365 29.86 29.36 32.48
CA PRO A 365 29.86 29.20 31.04
C PRO A 365 31.12 28.48 30.58
N SER A 366 30.96 27.48 29.72
CA SER A 366 32.07 26.69 29.18
C SER A 366 31.97 26.60 27.66
N LEU A 367 33.12 26.58 26.99
CA LEU A 367 33.22 26.42 25.54
C LEU A 367 33.93 25.12 25.22
N ALA A 368 33.21 24.17 24.65
CA ALA A 368 33.77 22.97 24.06
C ALA A 368 33.84 23.15 22.54
N PHE A 369 34.99 22.85 21.93
CA PHE A 369 35.17 22.99 20.49
C PHE A 369 35.93 21.80 19.89
N MET A 370 35.64 21.55 18.62
CA MET A 370 36.21 20.46 17.83
C MET A 370 36.64 20.97 16.44
N ASP A 371 37.50 20.20 15.78
CA ASP A 371 37.99 20.53 14.44
C ASP A 371 36.86 20.45 13.38
N ALA A 372 36.65 21.56 12.66
CA ALA A 372 35.67 21.72 11.58
C ALA A 372 36.16 21.15 10.25
N SER A 373 37.31 20.46 10.21
CA SER A 373 37.81 19.78 9.00
C SER A 373 36.82 18.75 8.43
N LYS A 374 35.90 18.26 9.28
CA LYS A 374 34.85 17.29 8.97
C LYS A 374 33.46 17.90 9.22
N LYS A 375 32.41 17.32 8.61
CA LYS A 375 31.03 17.70 8.91
C LYS A 375 30.67 17.26 10.33
N ILE A 376 30.00 18.15 11.06
CA ILE A 376 29.65 17.93 12.46
C ILE A 376 28.13 17.93 12.58
N GLN A 377 27.62 16.93 13.28
CA GLN A 377 26.24 16.89 13.75
C GLN A 377 26.22 16.96 15.26
N PHE A 378 25.21 17.64 15.80
CA PHE A 378 24.89 17.55 17.22
C PHE A 378 23.57 16.81 17.41
N LEU A 379 23.53 15.91 18.37
CA LEU A 379 22.31 15.24 18.80
C LEU A 379 21.99 15.67 20.22
N THR A 380 20.75 16.05 20.47
CA THR A 380 20.30 16.51 21.78
C THR A 380 18.88 16.09 22.11
N ASN A 381 18.58 15.94 23.39
CA ASN A 381 17.23 15.81 23.93
C ASN A 381 16.73 17.13 24.58
N ILE A 382 17.44 18.24 24.42
CA ILE A 382 17.06 19.57 24.93
C ILE A 382 15.79 20.05 24.25
N GLN A 383 14.79 20.39 25.07
CA GLN A 383 13.53 20.94 24.58
C GLN A 383 13.71 22.39 24.09
N PRO A 384 12.90 22.83 23.11
CA PRO A 384 12.99 24.18 22.55
C PRO A 384 12.90 25.31 23.59
N GLU A 385 12.22 25.07 24.72
CA GLU A 385 12.09 26.00 25.84
C GLU A 385 13.43 26.37 26.49
N PHE A 386 14.45 25.52 26.34
CA PHE A 386 15.79 25.72 26.89
C PHE A 386 16.85 26.07 25.82
N ASP A 387 16.42 26.45 24.61
CA ASP A 387 17.34 26.85 23.51
C ASP A 387 18.20 28.07 23.88
N SER A 388 17.81 28.87 24.88
CA SER A 388 18.60 30.00 25.37
C SER A 388 19.85 29.61 26.15
N ARG A 389 19.95 28.36 26.63
CA ARG A 389 21.05 27.91 27.49
C ARG A 389 22.32 27.54 26.72
N TRP A 390 22.20 27.26 25.43
CA TRP A 390 23.33 26.86 24.60
C TRP A 390 23.39 27.69 23.32
N SER A 391 24.56 27.78 22.72
CA SER A 391 24.73 28.44 21.43
C SER A 391 25.82 27.76 20.61
N ALA A 392 25.55 27.56 19.33
CA ALA A 392 26.55 27.07 18.39
C ALA A 392 27.36 28.23 17.83
N VAL A 393 28.67 28.06 17.77
CA VAL A 393 29.60 29.06 17.27
C VAL A 393 30.60 28.45 16.28
N LEU A 394 30.96 29.23 15.26
CA LEU A 394 32.05 28.89 14.34
C LEU A 394 33.26 29.76 14.66
N CYS A 395 34.40 29.15 14.94
CA CYS A 395 35.61 29.84 15.38
C CYS A 395 36.75 29.75 14.35
N GLN A 396 37.48 30.85 14.20
CA GLN A 396 38.73 30.95 13.42
C GLN A 396 39.94 30.49 14.24
N GLU A 397 41.13 30.43 13.62
CA GLU A 397 42.39 30.06 14.31
C GLU A 397 42.71 30.95 15.51
N ASN A 398 42.28 32.22 15.48
CA ASN A 398 42.48 33.18 16.57
C ASN A 398 41.41 33.07 17.68
N PHE A 399 40.55 32.05 17.66
CA PHE A 399 39.37 31.93 18.53
C PHE A 399 38.39 33.10 18.46
N ASN A 400 38.39 33.82 17.33
CA ASN A 400 37.31 34.74 16.99
C ASN A 400 36.13 33.91 16.48
N CYS A 401 35.00 33.96 17.18
CA CYS A 401 33.86 33.07 16.95
C CYS A 401 32.61 33.85 16.58
N ASP A 402 31.91 33.38 15.55
CA ASP A 402 30.62 33.93 15.12
C ASP A 402 29.49 32.95 15.49
N TYR A 403 28.35 33.49 15.91
CA TYR A 403 27.16 32.70 16.22
C TYR A 403 26.53 32.12 14.95
N VAL A 404 26.14 30.85 15.00
CA VAL A 404 25.51 30.17 13.87
C VAL A 404 24.26 29.44 14.30
N LYS A 405 23.21 29.54 13.47
CA LYS A 405 21.95 28.83 13.67
C LYS A 405 22.00 27.48 12.95
N PRO A 406 22.00 26.34 13.66
CA PRO A 406 21.95 25.03 13.01
C PRO A 406 20.59 24.76 12.34
N ASN A 407 20.61 23.91 11.32
CA ASN A 407 19.40 23.30 10.78
C ASN A 407 18.94 22.17 11.72
N VAL A 408 17.63 22.06 11.96
CA VAL A 408 17.07 21.12 12.94
C VAL A 408 16.26 20.05 12.24
N THR A 409 16.48 18.81 12.63
CA THR A 409 15.62 17.69 12.27
C THR A 409 15.16 16.99 13.55
N LEU A 410 13.86 16.76 13.66
CA LEU A 410 13.29 16.00 14.79
C LEU A 410 13.51 14.50 14.57
N LEU A 411 13.94 13.82 15.62
CA LEU A 411 14.13 12.37 15.67
C LEU A 411 13.30 11.78 16.80
N PRO A 412 12.78 10.55 16.65
CA PRO A 412 12.06 9.90 17.72
C PRO A 412 12.99 9.63 18.91
N SER A 413 12.45 9.71 20.13
CA SER A 413 13.19 9.36 21.33
C SER A 413 13.55 7.87 21.33
N ALA A 414 14.85 7.58 21.45
CA ALA A 414 15.36 6.21 21.53
C ALA A 414 15.17 5.60 22.94
N THR A 415 15.01 6.43 23.98
CA THR A 415 14.87 6.00 25.37
C THR A 415 13.42 5.84 25.81
N ALA A 416 12.48 6.52 25.15
CA ALA A 416 11.07 6.44 25.52
C ALA A 416 10.44 5.11 25.10
N GLU A 417 9.82 4.40 26.05
CA GLU A 417 9.05 3.18 25.77
C GLU A 417 7.92 3.47 24.77
N ASN A 418 7.19 4.57 24.98
CA ASN A 418 6.12 5.04 24.09
C ASN A 418 6.44 6.42 23.51
N LEU A 419 6.14 6.62 22.22
CA LEU A 419 6.34 7.91 21.56
C LEU A 419 5.32 8.98 22.00
N ILE A 420 4.18 8.56 22.54
CA ILE A 420 3.08 9.45 22.92
C ILE A 420 3.47 10.25 24.15
N GLY A 421 3.54 11.58 24.01
CA GLY A 421 3.97 12.47 25.08
C GLY A 421 5.46 12.38 25.41
N SER A 422 6.23 11.67 24.58
CA SER A 422 7.69 11.63 24.70
C SER A 422 8.32 12.88 24.12
N ASN A 423 9.44 13.27 24.69
CA ASN A 423 10.27 14.36 24.22
C ASN A 423 11.15 13.87 23.06
N PRO A 424 10.98 14.39 21.83
CA PRO A 424 11.78 13.96 20.69
C PRO A 424 13.23 14.43 20.82
N TYR A 425 14.13 13.69 20.18
CA TYR A 425 15.50 14.13 19.98
C TYR A 425 15.56 15.16 18.84
N ARG A 426 16.58 16.01 18.87
CA ARG A 426 16.84 17.04 17.86
C ARG A 426 18.24 16.81 17.31
N LEU A 427 18.30 16.59 16.00
CA LEU A 427 19.53 16.57 15.24
C LEU A 427 19.78 17.98 14.72
N LEU A 428 20.95 18.52 15.02
CA LEU A 428 21.38 19.86 14.66
C LEU A 428 22.54 19.72 13.67
N GLU A 429 22.31 20.09 12.41
CA GLU A 429 23.34 20.08 11.38
C GLU A 429 23.81 21.51 11.11
N ILE A 430 25.12 21.73 11.15
CA ILE A 430 25.74 23.02 10.80
C ILE A 430 26.31 22.91 9.39
N GLU A 431 25.91 23.84 8.51
CA GLU A 431 26.48 23.92 7.17
C GLU A 431 27.95 24.33 7.24
N ARG A 432 28.76 23.68 6.41
CA ARG A 432 30.20 23.91 6.41
C ARG A 432 30.52 25.24 5.73
N GLU A 433 31.10 26.16 6.49
CA GLU A 433 31.69 27.39 5.95
C GLU A 433 33.22 27.30 5.90
N VAL A 434 33.79 27.64 4.73
CA VAL A 434 35.23 27.47 4.44
C VAL A 434 36.12 28.38 5.32
N ASN A 435 35.56 29.44 5.90
CA ASN A 435 36.31 30.46 6.62
C ASN A 435 36.58 30.11 8.10
N PHE A 436 36.02 29.02 8.62
CA PHE A 436 36.11 28.63 10.02
C PHE A 436 36.79 27.27 10.20
N LYS A 437 37.64 27.15 11.23
CA LYS A 437 38.45 25.96 11.50
C LYS A 437 37.89 25.12 12.64
N TYR A 438 37.16 25.72 13.57
CA TYR A 438 36.58 25.02 14.70
C TYR A 438 35.09 25.27 14.79
N VAL A 439 34.34 24.24 15.20
CA VAL A 439 32.94 24.38 15.61
C VAL A 439 32.91 24.22 17.12
N GLY A 440 32.29 25.18 17.80
CA GLY A 440 32.14 25.20 19.24
C GLY A 440 30.68 25.21 19.68
N VAL A 441 30.46 24.72 20.89
CA VAL A 441 29.22 24.93 21.62
C VAL A 441 29.54 25.65 22.91
N ILE A 442 28.81 26.74 23.15
CA ILE A 442 28.83 27.48 24.42
C ILE A 442 27.67 26.96 25.27
N ASP A 443 27.98 26.49 26.48
CA ASP A 443 27.01 26.42 27.57
C ASP A 443 27.05 27.77 28.28
N HIS A 444 25.93 28.49 28.34
CA HIS A 444 25.84 29.79 29.03
C HIS A 444 25.73 29.64 30.56
N GLY A 445 25.50 28.43 31.06
CA GLY A 445 25.24 28.16 32.48
C GLY A 445 23.87 28.69 32.93
N GLY A 446 23.29 28.09 33.97
CA GLY A 446 22.02 28.56 34.54
C GLY A 446 21.25 27.53 35.36
N ASP A 447 20.37 28.02 36.23
CA ASP A 447 19.53 27.18 37.08
C ASP A 447 18.36 26.56 36.31
N GLY A 448 18.17 25.24 36.46
CA GLY A 448 16.89 24.57 36.23
C GLY A 448 16.64 23.96 34.83
N ILE A 449 17.29 22.84 34.51
CA ILE A 449 16.80 21.92 33.44
C ILE A 449 16.19 20.62 33.99
N LEU A 450 16.32 20.36 35.29
CA LEU A 450 15.89 19.08 35.86
C LEU A 450 14.60 19.20 36.67
N ASP A 451 13.57 18.54 36.17
CA ASP A 451 12.53 17.89 36.98
C ASP A 451 12.47 16.40 36.54
N GLY A 452 13.35 15.56 37.12
CA GLY A 452 13.36 14.09 36.89
C GLY A 452 14.71 13.44 36.54
N ASP A 453 14.71 12.10 36.48
CA ASP A 453 15.87 11.19 36.26
C ASP A 453 16.49 11.24 34.85
N ASN A 454 15.96 12.03 33.92
CA ASN A 454 16.45 12.07 32.54
C ASN A 454 17.67 13.01 32.40
N GLN A 455 18.83 12.43 32.10
CA GLN A 455 20.02 13.21 31.74
C GLN A 455 19.78 13.99 30.45
N VAL A 456 19.91 15.33 30.52
CA VAL A 456 19.86 16.19 29.34
C VAL A 456 21.27 16.30 28.76
N PHE A 457 21.41 16.03 27.46
CA PHE A 457 22.70 15.97 26.80
C PHE A 457 22.68 16.69 25.45
N LEU A 458 23.87 17.12 25.05
CA LEU A 458 24.20 17.54 23.70
C LEU A 458 25.53 16.88 23.35
N THR A 459 25.47 15.97 22.38
CA THR A 459 26.66 15.27 21.87
C THR A 459 26.94 15.72 20.45
N GLY A 460 28.17 16.15 20.19
CA GLY A 460 28.70 16.56 18.90
C GLY A 460 29.68 15.52 18.40
N GLN A 461 29.41 15.00 17.21
CA GLN A 461 30.25 13.98 16.58
C GLN A 461 30.62 14.40 15.16
N ALA A 462 31.87 14.10 14.79
CA ALA A 462 32.34 14.28 13.42
C ALA A 462 31.88 13.11 12.56
N ILE A 463 31.23 13.40 11.43
CA ILE A 463 30.79 12.40 10.46
C ILE A 463 31.58 12.55 9.15
N SER A 464 31.71 11.44 8.43
CA SER A 464 32.08 11.45 7.02
C SER A 464 31.03 12.14 6.15
N ASP A 465 31.47 13.03 5.26
CA ASP A 465 30.62 13.60 4.19
C ASP A 465 30.21 12.56 3.15
N LYS A 466 30.96 11.46 3.03
CA LYS A 466 30.74 10.42 2.01
C LYS A 466 30.12 9.18 2.66
N PRO A 467 28.98 8.69 2.15
CA PRO A 467 28.41 7.44 2.63
C PRO A 467 29.29 6.25 2.23
N VAL A 468 29.28 5.21 3.05
CA VAL A 468 29.90 3.92 2.70
C VAL A 468 28.99 3.19 1.72
N VAL A 469 29.47 2.98 0.49
CA VAL A 469 28.69 2.36 -0.58
C VAL A 469 28.96 0.85 -0.64
N HIS A 470 27.91 0.05 -0.52
CA HIS A 470 27.95 -1.40 -0.64
C HIS A 470 27.45 -1.84 -2.02
N THR A 471 28.32 -2.43 -2.84
CA THR A 471 28.00 -2.83 -4.23
C THR A 471 27.55 -4.28 -4.36
N SER A 472 27.31 -4.99 -3.24
CA SER A 472 26.85 -6.38 -3.27
C SER A 472 25.52 -6.50 -4.00
N SER A 473 25.36 -7.57 -4.79
CA SER A 473 24.10 -7.84 -5.49
C SER A 473 23.06 -8.43 -4.53
N ILE A 474 21.77 -8.28 -4.83
CA ILE A 474 20.68 -8.88 -4.03
C ILE A 474 20.87 -10.40 -3.91
N PHE A 475 21.33 -11.08 -4.96
CA PHE A 475 21.60 -12.53 -4.91
C PHE A 475 22.74 -12.90 -3.97
N ASP A 476 23.80 -12.10 -3.91
CA ASP A 476 24.93 -12.35 -3.01
C ASP A 476 24.51 -12.16 -1.55
N ILE A 477 23.74 -11.09 -1.27
CA ILE A 477 23.12 -10.84 0.05
C ILE A 477 22.19 -12.01 0.43
N GLY A 478 21.39 -12.49 -0.52
CA GLY A 478 20.45 -13.60 -0.28
C GLY A 478 21.11 -14.96 -0.02
N LEU A 479 22.29 -15.21 -0.60
CA LEU A 479 23.00 -16.50 -0.46
C LEU A 479 23.95 -16.53 0.73
N ARG A 480 24.65 -15.43 1.02
CA ARG A 480 25.73 -15.37 2.01
C ARG A 480 25.44 -14.45 3.19
N GLY A 481 24.46 -13.55 3.06
CA GLY A 481 24.35 -12.38 3.94
C GLY A 481 25.47 -11.37 3.68
N LEU A 482 25.27 -10.14 4.12
CA LEU A 482 26.26 -9.07 4.07
C LEU A 482 26.58 -8.63 5.50
N HIS A 483 27.84 -8.77 5.88
CA HIS A 483 28.35 -8.29 7.16
C HIS A 483 29.08 -6.96 6.95
N PHE A 484 28.76 -5.96 7.76
CA PHE A 484 29.45 -4.68 7.74
C PHE A 484 29.56 -4.08 9.14
N HIS A 485 30.60 -3.27 9.32
CA HIS A 485 30.90 -2.59 10.57
C HIS A 485 30.43 -1.14 10.51
N VAL A 486 29.84 -0.66 11.60
CA VAL A 486 29.38 0.71 11.77
C VAL A 486 30.16 1.34 12.92
N ASP A 487 30.76 2.50 12.64
CA ASP A 487 31.49 3.31 13.61
C ASP A 487 30.90 4.73 13.69
N SER A 488 31.36 5.53 14.65
CA SER A 488 30.82 6.88 14.90
C SER A 488 31.13 7.88 13.79
N PHE A 489 32.07 7.56 12.89
CA PHE A 489 32.45 8.41 11.77
C PHE A 489 31.71 8.06 10.47
N ASN A 490 31.50 6.77 10.22
CA ASN A 490 30.88 6.17 9.04
C ASN A 490 29.47 5.69 9.39
N THR A 491 28.60 6.63 9.72
CA THR A 491 27.24 6.33 10.20
C THR A 491 26.24 6.00 9.08
N THR A 492 26.54 6.40 7.83
CA THR A 492 25.62 6.26 6.70
C THR A 492 26.12 5.22 5.71
N HIS A 493 25.34 4.16 5.52
CA HIS A 493 25.59 3.07 4.58
C HIS A 493 24.53 3.06 3.48
N VAL A 494 24.97 2.97 2.23
CA VAL A 494 24.09 2.99 1.05
C VAL A 494 24.24 1.70 0.26
N PHE A 495 23.12 1.14 -0.18
CA PHE A 495 23.02 -0.11 -0.93
C PHE A 495 22.34 0.14 -2.28
N PRO A 496 23.08 0.58 -3.31
CA PRO A 496 22.51 0.95 -4.60
C PRO A 496 21.82 -0.21 -5.33
N SER A 497 22.22 -1.46 -5.06
CA SER A 497 21.61 -2.66 -5.64
C SER A 497 20.22 -2.95 -5.08
N ILE A 498 19.91 -2.46 -3.88
CA ILE A 498 18.62 -2.68 -3.21
C ILE A 498 17.66 -1.58 -3.64
N LYS A 499 16.96 -1.84 -4.76
CA LYS A 499 15.96 -0.92 -5.33
C LYS A 499 14.54 -1.48 -5.31
N ASN A 500 14.42 -2.80 -5.21
CA ASN A 500 13.17 -3.50 -5.37
C ASN A 500 12.47 -3.72 -4.03
N THR A 501 11.19 -3.38 -3.99
CA THR A 501 10.40 -3.38 -2.75
C THR A 501 9.68 -4.67 -2.50
N LEU A 502 9.90 -5.68 -3.33
CA LEU A 502 9.37 -7.00 -3.06
C LEU A 502 10.08 -7.66 -1.86
N PHE A 503 11.39 -7.47 -1.76
CA PHE A 503 12.21 -8.16 -0.77
C PHE A 503 12.04 -7.51 0.60
N ALA A 504 11.81 -8.36 1.60
CA ALA A 504 12.01 -8.00 2.99
C ALA A 504 13.45 -8.36 3.38
N PHE A 505 14.10 -7.52 4.18
CA PHE A 505 15.44 -7.79 4.67
C PHE A 505 15.44 -7.89 6.19
N ASP A 506 16.33 -8.71 6.73
CA ASP A 506 16.59 -8.86 8.15
C ASP A 506 17.91 -8.16 8.47
N VAL A 507 17.84 -7.16 9.36
CA VAL A 507 19.00 -6.43 9.89
C VAL A 507 19.27 -6.97 11.28
N HIS A 508 20.27 -7.86 11.38
CA HIS A 508 20.66 -8.49 12.63
C HIS A 508 21.85 -7.76 13.26
N VAL A 509 21.71 -7.38 14.53
CA VAL A 509 22.80 -6.78 15.31
C VAL A 509 23.64 -7.89 15.92
N ALA A 510 24.75 -8.25 15.27
CA ALA A 510 25.59 -9.38 15.67
C ALA A 510 26.39 -9.08 16.95
N SER A 511 26.97 -7.89 17.04
CA SER A 511 27.73 -7.44 18.21
C SER A 511 27.62 -5.94 18.41
N ILE A 512 27.63 -5.51 19.68
CA ILE A 512 27.76 -4.11 20.08
C ILE A 512 29.01 -4.03 20.96
N ASN A 513 30.05 -3.33 20.51
CA ASN A 513 31.29 -3.16 21.25
C ASN A 513 31.39 -1.73 21.79
N GLY A 514 31.76 -1.58 23.06
CA GLY A 514 31.85 -0.28 23.73
C GLY A 514 30.87 -0.15 24.90
N GLN A 515 30.97 0.95 25.65
CA GLN A 515 30.04 1.24 26.76
C GLN A 515 28.92 2.16 26.27
N GLU A 516 27.67 1.84 26.64
CA GLU A 516 26.53 2.75 26.46
C GLU A 516 26.65 3.90 27.47
N ARG A 517 26.81 5.14 26.98
CA ARG A 517 26.91 6.31 27.86
C ARG A 517 25.65 7.17 27.92
N LEU A 518 24.97 7.40 26.78
CA LEU A 518 23.87 8.38 26.71
C LEU A 518 22.53 7.81 26.21
N PHE A 519 22.56 7.05 25.11
CA PHE A 519 21.35 6.51 24.51
C PHE A 519 21.65 5.19 23.79
N LYS A 520 20.65 4.31 23.75
CA LYS A 520 20.69 3.09 22.95
C LYS A 520 20.81 3.43 21.46
N PRO A 521 21.66 2.73 20.70
CA PRO A 521 21.74 2.90 19.26
C PRO A 521 20.38 2.77 18.58
N PHE A 522 20.16 3.56 17.55
CA PHE A 522 18.96 3.47 16.72
C PHE A 522 19.29 3.69 15.25
N MET A 523 18.45 3.16 14.38
CA MET A 523 18.66 3.18 12.93
C MET A 523 17.54 3.95 12.25
N GLN A 524 17.91 4.78 11.30
CA GLN A 524 17.02 5.38 10.32
C GLN A 524 17.21 4.67 9.00
N GLN A 525 16.12 4.13 8.49
CA GLN A 525 16.00 3.64 7.13
C GLN A 525 15.45 4.75 6.25
N ALA A 526 16.06 4.99 5.10
CA ALA A 526 15.51 5.87 4.08
C ALA A 526 15.68 5.27 2.68
N ILE A 527 14.71 5.56 1.81
CA ILE A 527 14.81 5.25 0.37
C ILE A 527 14.48 6.51 -0.41
N ASN A 528 15.44 6.96 -1.21
CA ASN A 528 15.36 8.22 -1.95
C ASN A 528 14.93 9.43 -1.08
N ASN A 529 15.17 9.38 0.24
CA ASN A 529 14.70 10.35 1.22
C ASN A 529 13.18 10.62 1.22
N ARG A 530 12.34 9.67 0.73
CA ARG A 530 10.87 9.81 0.75
C ARG A 530 10.22 9.08 1.92
N GLU A 531 10.38 7.77 1.98
CA GLU A 531 9.91 6.96 3.11
C GLU A 531 11.04 6.82 4.13
N ILE A 532 10.84 7.42 5.29
CA ILE A 532 11.77 7.35 6.42
C ILE A 532 11.12 6.51 7.51
N VAL A 533 11.85 5.51 8.02
CA VAL A 533 11.41 4.64 9.12
C VAL A 533 12.50 4.59 10.18
N TYR A 534 12.11 4.68 11.45
CA TYR A 534 13.03 4.66 12.58
C TYR A 534 12.88 3.37 13.39
N TYR A 535 13.99 2.67 13.60
CA TYR A 535 14.11 1.48 14.42
C TYR A 535 14.85 1.85 15.70
N ARG A 536 14.14 1.79 16.84
CA ARG A 536 14.58 2.35 18.12
C ARG A 536 15.09 1.25 19.05
N GLY A 537 16.18 1.50 19.76
CA GLY A 537 16.69 0.59 20.78
C GLY A 537 17.27 -0.70 20.21
N LEU A 538 18.26 -0.58 19.32
CA LEU A 538 18.98 -1.73 18.79
C LEU A 538 19.75 -2.42 19.92
N GLU A 539 19.53 -3.72 20.09
CA GLU A 539 20.24 -4.54 21.09
C GLU A 539 20.97 -5.72 20.45
N GLN A 540 22.02 -6.19 21.11
CA GLN A 540 22.80 -7.31 20.61
C GLN A 540 21.94 -8.59 20.51
N GLY A 541 22.06 -9.29 19.38
CA GLY A 541 21.34 -10.53 19.11
C GLY A 541 19.89 -10.33 18.68
N ILE A 542 19.42 -9.09 18.53
CA ILE A 542 18.12 -8.76 17.99
C ILE A 542 18.23 -8.55 16.47
N SER A 543 17.24 -9.08 15.73
CA SER A 543 17.02 -8.74 14.34
C SER A 543 15.79 -7.86 14.15
N ASP A 544 15.91 -6.92 13.21
CA ASP A 544 14.87 -6.02 12.74
C ASP A 544 14.55 -6.28 11.27
N ARG A 545 13.28 -6.52 10.97
CA ARG A 545 12.81 -6.62 9.58
C ARG A 545 12.66 -5.24 8.99
N ILE A 546 13.38 -4.97 7.90
CA ILE A 546 13.20 -3.77 7.10
C ILE A 546 12.38 -4.06 5.84
N THR A 547 11.39 -3.21 5.61
CA THR A 547 10.59 -3.21 4.37
C THR A 547 10.37 -1.78 3.92
N PHE A 548 10.07 -1.59 2.64
CA PHE A 548 9.94 -0.27 2.03
C PHE A 548 9.12 -0.36 0.75
N HIS A 549 8.75 0.82 0.24
CA HIS A 549 7.96 1.03 -0.97
C HIS A 549 8.77 1.67 -2.12
N GLN A 550 8.41 1.29 -3.36
CA GLN A 550 9.14 1.62 -4.58
C GLN A 550 8.76 3.03 -5.00
N ASP A 551 9.76 3.90 -5.07
CA ASP A 551 9.63 5.14 -5.81
C ASP A 551 9.68 4.82 -7.32
N LEU A 552 8.95 5.54 -8.17
CA LEU A 552 8.95 5.34 -9.62
C LEU A 552 10.01 6.20 -10.34
N ASP A 553 10.74 7.05 -9.61
CA ASP A 553 11.68 8.04 -10.16
C ASP A 553 13.06 7.47 -10.53
N LYS A 554 13.41 7.47 -11.82
CA LYS A 554 14.59 6.82 -12.43
C LYS A 554 15.96 7.14 -11.80
N ASN A 555 16.07 8.19 -10.97
CA ASN A 555 17.30 8.62 -10.31
C ASN A 555 17.54 7.96 -8.93
N HIS A 556 16.96 6.79 -8.66
CA HIS A 556 17.05 6.07 -7.37
C HIS A 556 18.47 5.89 -6.82
N GLN A 557 18.68 6.30 -5.58
CA GLN A 557 19.92 6.06 -4.82
C GLN A 557 19.92 4.73 -4.03
N GLY A 558 18.85 3.93 -4.11
CA GLY A 558 18.73 2.65 -3.40
C GLY A 558 18.42 2.80 -1.91
N LEU A 559 18.56 1.72 -1.15
CA LEU A 559 18.38 1.71 0.30
C LEU A 559 19.52 2.46 1.00
N SER A 560 19.20 3.37 1.91
CA SER A 560 20.16 3.97 2.85
C SER A 560 19.78 3.65 4.29
N LEU A 561 20.79 3.25 5.07
CA LEU A 561 20.69 3.02 6.51
C LEU A 561 21.65 3.99 7.20
N ARG A 562 21.10 4.88 8.03
CA ARG A 562 21.84 5.81 8.88
C ARG A 562 21.73 5.35 10.32
N PHE A 563 22.85 5.09 10.97
CA PHE A 563 22.91 4.66 12.36
C PHE A 563 23.26 5.85 13.25
N PHE A 564 22.55 5.98 14.36
CA PHE A 564 22.84 6.95 15.40
C PHE A 564 23.43 6.18 16.57
N ILE A 565 24.74 6.35 16.76
CA ILE A 565 25.53 5.65 17.77
C ILE A 565 26.37 6.65 18.55
N ASP A 566 26.76 6.28 19.76
CA ASP A 566 27.64 7.09 20.60
C ASP A 566 29.12 6.70 20.37
N GLU A 567 29.86 6.33 21.42
CA GLU A 567 31.23 5.76 21.30
C GLU A 567 31.24 4.23 21.05
N GLN A 568 30.09 3.66 20.68
CA GLN A 568 29.97 2.24 20.39
C GLN A 568 30.29 1.93 18.93
N THR A 569 30.67 0.69 18.66
CA THR A 569 30.72 0.15 17.30
C THR A 569 29.75 -1.02 17.16
N LEU A 570 29.10 -1.10 16.00
CA LEU A 570 28.09 -2.12 15.71
C LEU A 570 28.58 -3.04 14.59
N ASP A 571 28.44 -4.34 14.79
CA ASP A 571 28.56 -5.32 13.71
C ASP A 571 27.16 -5.72 13.25
N ILE A 572 26.83 -5.37 12.01
CA ILE A 572 25.51 -5.61 11.43
C ILE A 572 25.60 -6.70 10.36
N GLN A 573 24.64 -7.63 10.39
CA GLN A 573 24.42 -8.62 9.36
C GLN A 573 23.09 -8.36 8.66
N LEU A 574 23.17 -8.01 7.37
CA LEU A 574 22.02 -7.85 6.50
C LEU A 574 21.76 -9.14 5.72
N SER A 575 20.56 -9.70 5.81
CA SER A 575 20.16 -10.88 5.03
C SER A 575 18.76 -10.74 4.43
N ILE A 576 18.39 -11.58 3.47
CA ILE A 576 17.03 -11.56 2.92
C ILE A 576 16.10 -12.39 3.81
N ASP A 577 15.00 -11.78 4.23
CA ASP A 577 13.90 -12.51 4.85
C ASP A 577 13.00 -13.10 3.76
N TRP A 578 13.32 -14.34 3.36
CA TRP A 578 12.55 -15.07 2.36
C TRP A 578 11.11 -15.31 2.79
N TYR A 579 10.86 -15.52 4.08
CA TYR A 579 9.51 -15.76 4.58
C TYR A 579 8.67 -14.49 4.45
N GLY A 580 9.17 -13.34 4.93
CA GLY A 580 8.51 -12.03 4.77
C GLY A 580 8.31 -11.66 3.29
N THR A 581 9.32 -11.89 2.46
CA THR A 581 9.28 -11.64 1.00
C THR A 581 8.15 -12.41 0.32
N VAL A 582 8.02 -13.71 0.62
CA VAL A 582 7.00 -14.59 0.02
C VAL A 582 5.58 -14.15 0.40
N GLY A 583 5.35 -13.67 1.61
CA GLY A 583 4.05 -13.12 2.04
C GLY A 583 3.65 -11.87 1.24
N ARG A 584 4.62 -10.97 0.95
CA ARG A 584 4.37 -9.74 0.20
C ARG A 584 4.04 -9.99 -1.29
N CYS A 585 4.43 -11.13 -1.84
CA CYS A 585 4.04 -11.54 -3.21
C CYS A 585 2.52 -11.78 -3.36
N VAL A 586 1.80 -12.14 -2.29
CA VAL A 586 0.39 -12.55 -2.36
C VAL A 586 -0.50 -11.44 -2.89
N LEU A 587 -0.42 -10.26 -2.28
CA LEU A 587 -1.29 -9.14 -2.65
C LEU A 587 -0.87 -8.50 -3.95
N ARG A 588 0.44 -8.27 -4.11
CA ARG A 588 0.96 -7.54 -5.26
C ARG A 588 0.80 -8.33 -6.56
N TYR A 589 0.93 -9.66 -6.51
CA TYR A 589 1.01 -10.52 -7.69
C TYR A 589 0.00 -11.67 -7.71
N GLY A 590 -0.92 -11.75 -6.74
CA GLY A 590 -1.98 -12.76 -6.73
C GLY A 590 -2.90 -12.68 -7.95
N SER A 591 -3.18 -11.47 -8.45
CA SER A 591 -3.96 -11.27 -9.69
C SER A 591 -3.31 -11.92 -10.92
N ILE A 592 -1.97 -11.94 -10.99
CA ILE A 592 -1.23 -12.59 -12.07
C ILE A 592 -1.35 -14.11 -11.98
N MET A 593 -1.39 -14.68 -10.77
CA MET A 593 -1.67 -16.13 -10.62
C MET A 593 -3.05 -16.50 -11.15
N VAL A 594 -4.05 -15.64 -10.91
CA VAL A 594 -5.41 -15.84 -11.45
C VAL A 594 -5.40 -15.80 -12.98
N LEU A 595 -4.65 -14.85 -13.57
CA LEU A 595 -4.47 -14.78 -15.02
C LEU A 595 -3.77 -16.02 -15.58
N PHE A 596 -2.67 -16.48 -14.96
CA PHE A 596 -1.97 -17.68 -15.38
C PHE A 596 -2.80 -18.94 -15.20
N PHE A 597 -3.60 -19.05 -14.13
CA PHE A 597 -4.54 -20.13 -13.96
C PHE A 597 -5.56 -20.19 -15.12
N TRP A 598 -6.08 -19.04 -15.56
CA TRP A 598 -6.94 -18.95 -16.73
C TRP A 598 -6.22 -19.39 -18.02
N VAL A 599 -5.01 -18.88 -18.28
CA VAL A 599 -4.22 -19.25 -19.47
C VAL A 599 -3.92 -20.74 -19.50
N ILE A 600 -3.45 -21.31 -18.39
CA ILE A 600 -3.10 -22.73 -18.29
C ILE A 600 -4.35 -23.59 -18.50
N SER A 601 -5.47 -23.24 -17.87
CA SER A 601 -6.74 -23.97 -18.03
C SER A 601 -7.25 -23.92 -19.47
N LEU A 602 -7.12 -22.77 -20.15
CA LEU A 602 -7.48 -22.62 -21.56
C LEU A 602 -6.61 -23.49 -22.46
N VAL A 603 -5.29 -23.47 -22.26
CA VAL A 603 -4.33 -24.26 -23.05
C VAL A 603 -4.60 -25.76 -22.90
N VAL A 604 -4.88 -26.22 -21.69
CA VAL A 604 -5.25 -27.63 -21.43
C VAL A 604 -6.53 -27.98 -22.16
N LEU A 605 -7.58 -27.14 -22.06
CA LEU A 605 -8.85 -27.37 -22.73
C LEU A 605 -8.68 -27.43 -24.26
N LEU A 606 -7.94 -26.48 -24.85
CA LEU A 606 -7.65 -26.47 -26.29
C LEU A 606 -6.86 -27.70 -26.72
N SER A 607 -5.89 -28.15 -25.92
CA SER A 607 -5.13 -29.38 -26.19
C SER A 607 -6.01 -30.64 -26.15
N GLN A 608 -6.97 -30.69 -25.23
CA GLN A 608 -7.95 -31.77 -25.15
C GLN A 608 -8.90 -31.76 -26.35
N LEU A 609 -9.39 -30.58 -26.76
CA LEU A 609 -10.23 -30.42 -27.95
C LEU A 609 -9.50 -30.79 -29.24
N TYR A 610 -8.23 -30.37 -29.38
CA TYR A 610 -7.38 -30.74 -30.52
C TYR A 610 -7.15 -32.25 -30.58
N SER A 611 -6.82 -32.86 -29.44
CA SER A 611 -6.66 -34.31 -29.32
C SER A 611 -7.96 -35.05 -29.66
N TYR A 612 -9.11 -34.53 -29.21
CA TYR A 612 -10.43 -35.09 -29.51
C TYR A 612 -10.78 -35.02 -31.01
N ALA A 613 -10.42 -33.91 -31.69
CA ALA A 613 -10.71 -33.71 -33.11
C ALA A 613 -9.84 -34.59 -34.02
N ILE A 614 -8.58 -34.83 -33.66
CA ILE A 614 -7.59 -35.53 -34.51
C ILE A 614 -7.49 -37.01 -34.19
N ASN A 615 -7.66 -37.41 -32.92
CA ASN A 615 -7.72 -38.81 -32.58
C ASN A 615 -9.06 -39.34 -33.11
N GLY A 616 -9.06 -40.04 -34.24
CA GLY A 616 -10.27 -40.61 -34.87
C GLY A 616 -11.13 -41.49 -33.96
N LYS A 617 -10.69 -41.78 -32.73
CA LYS A 617 -11.44 -42.43 -31.64
C LYS A 617 -12.41 -41.51 -30.88
N ARG A 618 -12.34 -40.17 -31.04
CA ARG A 618 -13.18 -39.18 -30.33
C ARG A 618 -13.22 -39.37 -28.80
N GLU A 619 -12.08 -39.74 -28.21
CA GLU A 619 -11.91 -39.91 -26.77
C GLU A 619 -11.32 -38.64 -26.15
N PHE A 620 -11.99 -38.11 -25.13
CA PHE A 620 -11.58 -36.96 -24.34
C PHE A 620 -10.70 -37.44 -23.19
N SER A 621 -9.44 -36.99 -23.20
CA SER A 621 -8.46 -37.38 -22.20
C SER A 621 -8.80 -36.80 -20.82
N ARG A 622 -8.43 -37.53 -19.77
CA ARG A 622 -8.55 -37.05 -18.38
C ARG A 622 -7.71 -35.78 -18.19
N PHE A 623 -8.23 -34.83 -17.42
CA PHE A 623 -7.63 -33.49 -17.28
C PHE A 623 -6.17 -33.54 -16.80
N GLU A 624 -5.86 -34.38 -15.81
CA GLU A 624 -4.51 -34.53 -15.26
C GLU A 624 -3.50 -35.07 -16.29
N ILE A 625 -3.95 -35.94 -17.21
CA ILE A 625 -3.13 -36.47 -18.29
C ILE A 625 -2.89 -35.37 -19.34
N ALA A 626 -3.92 -34.61 -19.66
CA ALA A 626 -3.83 -33.49 -20.60
C ALA A 626 -2.89 -32.39 -20.10
N LEU A 627 -3.03 -31.98 -18.83
CA LEU A 627 -2.15 -31.02 -18.19
C LEU A 627 -0.69 -31.50 -18.20
N PHE A 628 -0.44 -32.77 -17.84
CA PHE A 628 0.91 -33.34 -17.91
C PHE A 628 1.49 -33.32 -19.34
N ASN A 629 0.68 -33.62 -20.35
CA ASN A 629 1.13 -33.54 -21.74
C ASN A 629 1.44 -32.09 -22.15
N CYS A 630 0.64 -31.13 -21.68
CA CYS A 630 0.86 -29.71 -21.92
C CYS A 630 2.18 -29.20 -21.34
N LEU A 631 2.65 -29.75 -20.19
CA LEU A 631 3.94 -29.42 -19.58
C LEU A 631 5.13 -29.63 -20.53
N LYS A 632 5.02 -30.59 -21.46
CA LYS A 632 6.11 -30.94 -22.38
C LYS A 632 6.07 -30.19 -23.72
N GLY A 633 5.04 -29.38 -23.94
CA GLY A 633 4.83 -28.68 -25.21
C GLY A 633 4.41 -27.23 -24.98
N PRO A 634 3.10 -26.93 -25.04
CA PRO A 634 2.61 -25.55 -25.04
C PRO A 634 2.97 -24.77 -23.78
N ILE A 635 2.96 -25.38 -22.59
CA ILE A 635 3.32 -24.68 -21.34
C ILE A 635 4.81 -24.30 -21.34
N LEU A 636 5.69 -25.16 -21.84
CA LEU A 636 7.11 -24.86 -21.97
C LEU A 636 7.36 -23.74 -22.99
N GLN A 637 6.61 -23.74 -24.09
CA GLN A 637 6.65 -22.65 -25.09
C GLN A 637 6.20 -21.32 -24.49
N ILE A 638 5.13 -21.31 -23.71
CA ILE A 638 4.65 -20.10 -23.02
C ILE A 638 5.71 -19.61 -22.02
N ALA A 639 6.30 -20.50 -21.23
CA ALA A 639 7.39 -20.13 -20.32
C ALA A 639 8.59 -19.50 -21.06
N ALA A 640 8.97 -20.07 -22.21
CA ALA A 640 10.03 -19.51 -23.05
C ALA A 640 9.64 -18.13 -23.62
N LEU A 641 8.40 -17.97 -24.09
CA LEU A 641 7.90 -16.69 -24.58
C LEU A 641 7.82 -15.62 -23.50
N LEU A 642 7.46 -15.99 -22.25
CA LEU A 642 7.49 -15.09 -21.10
C LEU A 642 8.92 -14.59 -20.83
N LEU A 643 9.91 -15.48 -20.86
CA LEU A 643 11.32 -15.11 -20.70
C LEU A 643 11.83 -14.20 -21.83
N VAL A 644 11.40 -14.46 -23.07
CA VAL A 644 11.73 -13.59 -24.21
C VAL A 644 11.07 -12.22 -24.04
N ALA A 645 9.79 -12.17 -23.63
CA ALA A 645 9.08 -10.92 -23.41
C ALA A 645 9.73 -10.07 -22.31
N THR A 646 10.13 -10.67 -21.18
CA THR A 646 10.84 -9.96 -20.10
C THR A 646 12.23 -9.50 -20.55
N SER A 647 12.92 -10.30 -21.37
CA SER A 647 14.22 -9.91 -21.94
C SER A 647 14.07 -8.71 -22.89
N ILE A 648 13.08 -8.74 -23.79
CA ILE A 648 12.79 -7.62 -24.69
C ILE A 648 12.46 -6.36 -23.88
N GLN A 649 11.69 -6.47 -22.79
CA GLN A 649 11.37 -5.32 -21.95
C GLN A 649 12.62 -4.69 -21.32
N LEU A 650 13.58 -5.50 -20.86
CA LEU A 650 14.83 -5.01 -20.27
C LEU A 650 15.71 -4.27 -21.31
N TYR A 651 15.73 -4.73 -22.56
CA TYR A 651 16.64 -4.20 -23.60
C TYR A 651 15.99 -3.15 -24.51
N ALA A 652 14.69 -3.25 -24.78
CA ALA A 652 13.96 -2.33 -25.63
C ALA A 652 13.27 -1.27 -24.74
N ALA A 653 13.97 -0.16 -24.51
CA ALA A 653 13.41 1.06 -23.92
C ALA A 653 12.36 1.74 -24.85
N SER A 654 11.43 0.97 -25.42
CA SER A 654 10.46 1.49 -26.37
C SER A 654 9.29 2.17 -25.64
N PRO A 655 8.79 3.32 -26.13
CA PRO A 655 7.70 4.07 -25.50
C PRO A 655 6.32 3.41 -25.61
N PHE A 656 6.18 2.34 -26.41
CA PHE A 656 4.86 1.97 -26.93
C PHE A 656 4.02 1.04 -26.03
N ALA A 657 4.57 0.42 -24.98
CA ALA A 657 3.76 -0.28 -23.96
C ALA A 657 4.53 -0.79 -22.71
N SER A 658 5.80 -0.42 -22.51
CA SER A 658 6.75 -1.27 -21.76
C SER A 658 6.74 -1.14 -20.23
N LYS A 659 6.16 -0.09 -19.64
CA LYS A 659 6.12 0.03 -18.16
C LYS A 659 4.99 -0.76 -17.49
N ASN A 660 4.02 -1.30 -18.25
CA ASN A 660 2.78 -1.85 -17.68
C ASN A 660 2.55 -3.34 -17.97
N ILE A 661 3.44 -4.03 -18.68
CA ILE A 661 3.10 -5.33 -19.26
C ILE A 661 3.31 -6.52 -18.31
N PHE A 662 4.24 -6.48 -17.35
CA PHE A 662 4.28 -7.56 -16.35
C PHE A 662 4.53 -7.17 -14.89
N PHE A 663 5.26 -6.09 -14.55
CA PHE A 663 5.43 -5.69 -13.14
C PHE A 663 5.82 -4.21 -12.90
N GLY A 664 5.99 -3.41 -13.95
CA GLY A 664 6.43 -2.01 -13.83
C GLY A 664 7.80 -1.77 -13.21
N SER A 665 8.61 -2.83 -13.09
CA SER A 665 9.98 -2.78 -12.60
C SER A 665 10.97 -3.15 -13.70
N ASP A 666 12.09 -2.44 -13.74
CA ASP A 666 13.19 -2.62 -14.69
C ASP A 666 14.23 -3.65 -14.20
N ASP A 667 13.93 -4.38 -13.11
CA ASP A 667 14.85 -5.35 -12.50
C ASP A 667 14.68 -6.78 -13.07
N TRP A 668 15.79 -7.39 -13.52
CA TRP A 668 15.83 -8.77 -14.01
C TRP A 668 15.37 -9.80 -12.97
N THR A 669 15.50 -9.52 -11.67
CA THR A 669 14.98 -10.40 -10.61
C THR A 669 13.48 -10.68 -10.76
N MET A 670 12.72 -9.74 -11.35
CA MET A 670 11.29 -9.89 -11.62
C MET A 670 11.00 -10.95 -12.69
N ALA A 671 11.91 -11.22 -13.62
CA ALA A 671 11.76 -12.31 -14.59
C ALA A 671 11.76 -13.68 -13.90
N GLY A 672 12.63 -13.85 -12.89
CA GLY A 672 12.66 -15.05 -12.05
C GLY A 672 11.37 -15.22 -11.26
N LEU A 673 10.83 -14.13 -10.70
CA LEU A 673 9.55 -14.14 -10.00
C LEU A 673 8.37 -14.46 -10.92
N LEU A 674 8.33 -13.90 -12.14
CA LEU A 674 7.29 -14.20 -13.14
C LEU A 674 7.22 -15.71 -13.40
N LEU A 675 8.39 -16.32 -13.63
CA LEU A 675 8.50 -17.74 -13.91
C LEU A 675 8.11 -18.58 -12.68
N PHE A 676 8.53 -18.15 -11.48
CA PHE A 676 8.13 -18.78 -10.23
C PHE A 676 6.60 -18.77 -10.06
N MET A 677 5.95 -17.62 -10.28
CA MET A 677 4.49 -17.49 -10.19
C MET A 677 3.76 -18.29 -11.27
N PHE A 678 4.33 -18.39 -12.47
CA PHE A 678 3.82 -19.24 -13.54
C PHE A 678 3.87 -20.74 -13.14
N VAL A 679 4.99 -21.21 -12.59
CA VAL A 679 5.14 -22.58 -12.09
C VAL A 679 4.18 -22.87 -10.94
N LEU A 680 4.05 -21.92 -10.00
CA LEU A 680 3.09 -22.02 -8.90
C LEU A 680 1.64 -22.10 -9.42
N SER A 681 1.32 -21.40 -10.51
CA SER A 681 0.00 -21.42 -11.15
C SER A 681 -0.31 -22.76 -11.84
N ILE A 682 0.70 -23.47 -12.35
CA ILE A 682 0.55 -24.85 -12.85
C ILE A 682 0.11 -25.77 -11.70
N GLY A 683 0.80 -25.68 -10.56
CA GLY A 683 0.44 -26.46 -9.39
C GLY A 683 -0.92 -26.05 -8.81
N LEU A 684 -1.26 -24.75 -8.83
CA LEU A 684 -2.58 -24.24 -8.45
C LEU A 684 -3.67 -24.86 -9.34
N THR A 685 -3.41 -25.01 -10.63
CA THR A 685 -4.33 -25.68 -11.57
C THR A 685 -4.58 -27.14 -11.16
N PHE A 686 -3.55 -27.87 -10.72
CA PHE A 686 -3.73 -29.24 -10.18
C PHE A 686 -4.54 -29.23 -8.87
N VAL A 687 -4.26 -28.31 -7.96
CA VAL A 687 -4.99 -28.17 -6.69
C VAL A 687 -6.46 -27.84 -6.94
N ILE A 688 -6.75 -26.89 -7.85
CA ILE A 688 -8.12 -26.52 -8.22
C ILE A 688 -8.82 -27.69 -8.92
N TRP A 689 -8.15 -28.41 -9.81
CA TRP A 689 -8.73 -29.62 -10.41
C TRP A 689 -9.11 -30.66 -9.35
N LEU A 690 -8.24 -30.90 -8.35
CA LEU A 690 -8.56 -31.80 -7.23
C LEU A 690 -9.75 -31.29 -6.41
N ALA A 691 -9.77 -29.99 -6.09
CA ALA A 691 -10.86 -29.36 -5.33
C ALA A 691 -12.19 -29.44 -6.07
N VAL A 692 -12.21 -29.12 -7.37
CA VAL A 692 -13.39 -29.24 -8.25
C VAL A 692 -13.83 -30.70 -8.35
N SER A 693 -12.90 -31.64 -8.51
CA SER A 693 -13.22 -33.07 -8.55
C SER A 693 -13.82 -33.57 -7.24
N LEU A 694 -13.29 -33.11 -6.09
CA LEU A 694 -13.82 -33.40 -4.76
C LEU A 694 -15.22 -32.81 -4.59
N MET A 695 -15.42 -31.55 -4.97
CA MET A 695 -16.72 -30.87 -4.95
C MET A 695 -17.76 -31.64 -5.77
N VAL A 696 -17.41 -32.03 -7.01
CA VAL A 696 -18.27 -32.83 -7.88
C VAL A 696 -18.59 -34.18 -7.25
N ASN A 697 -17.62 -34.85 -6.61
CA ASN A 697 -17.87 -36.11 -5.92
C ASN A 697 -18.84 -35.94 -4.74
N ILE A 698 -18.69 -34.89 -3.93
CA ILE A 698 -19.59 -34.58 -2.80
C ILE A 698 -21.02 -34.32 -3.32
N ILE A 699 -21.18 -33.49 -4.35
CA ILE A 699 -22.48 -33.18 -4.95
C ILE A 699 -23.09 -34.42 -5.63
N SER A 700 -22.27 -35.35 -6.13
CA SER A 700 -22.76 -36.57 -6.77
C SER A 700 -23.42 -37.56 -5.78
N LEU A 701 -23.11 -37.48 -4.48
CA LEU A 701 -23.69 -38.35 -3.45
C LEU A 701 -25.22 -38.20 -3.35
N PRO A 702 -25.79 -37.00 -3.11
CA PRO A 702 -27.24 -36.82 -3.06
C PRO A 702 -27.91 -37.03 -4.43
N VAL A 703 -27.24 -36.67 -5.53
CA VAL A 703 -27.77 -36.87 -6.90
C VAL A 703 -27.92 -38.36 -7.24
N GLY A 704 -27.08 -39.22 -6.66
CA GLY A 704 -27.21 -40.68 -6.82
C GLY A 704 -28.38 -41.28 -6.06
N VAL A 705 -28.82 -40.66 -4.96
CA VAL A 705 -29.96 -41.09 -4.14
C VAL A 705 -31.28 -40.54 -4.70
N PHE A 706 -31.28 -39.27 -5.11
CA PHE A 706 -32.40 -38.61 -5.76
C PHE A 706 -31.98 -38.20 -7.18
N PRO A 707 -32.27 -39.02 -8.21
CA PRO A 707 -31.85 -38.74 -9.57
C PRO A 707 -32.56 -37.49 -10.10
N VAL A 708 -31.88 -36.35 -10.03
CA VAL A 708 -32.35 -35.09 -10.62
C VAL A 708 -32.14 -35.16 -12.13
N ARG A 709 -33.20 -35.40 -12.91
CA ARG A 709 -33.16 -35.21 -14.37
C ARG A 709 -33.20 -33.72 -14.68
N ILE A 710 -32.05 -33.06 -14.68
CA ILE A 710 -31.91 -31.70 -15.17
C ILE A 710 -32.08 -31.73 -16.70
N LYS A 711 -33.30 -31.45 -17.18
CA LYS A 711 -33.49 -31.07 -18.57
C LYS A 711 -32.81 -29.72 -18.74
N THR A 712 -31.70 -29.70 -19.49
CA THR A 712 -31.07 -28.44 -19.90
C THR A 712 -32.14 -27.50 -20.45
N ALA A 713 -32.12 -26.25 -19.99
CA ALA A 713 -33.04 -25.23 -20.49
C ALA A 713 -32.99 -25.23 -22.03
N GLY A 714 -34.16 -25.18 -22.67
CA GLY A 714 -34.22 -25.12 -24.14
C GLY A 714 -33.43 -23.91 -24.65
N PRO A 715 -32.92 -23.94 -25.91
CA PRO A 715 -32.20 -22.80 -26.48
C PRO A 715 -32.96 -21.49 -26.24
N PHE A 716 -34.28 -21.50 -26.37
CA PHE A 716 -35.14 -20.35 -26.10
C PHE A 716 -34.93 -19.69 -24.71
N ALA A 717 -34.85 -20.46 -23.63
CA ALA A 717 -34.69 -19.90 -22.28
C ALA A 717 -33.31 -19.24 -22.10
N VAL A 718 -32.30 -19.73 -22.81
CA VAL A 718 -30.93 -19.18 -22.82
C VAL A 718 -30.89 -17.89 -23.62
N HIS A 719 -31.51 -17.89 -24.80
CA HIS A 719 -31.66 -16.67 -25.60
C HIS A 719 -32.45 -15.61 -24.83
N LEU A 720 -33.50 -16.00 -24.09
CA LEU A 720 -34.26 -15.09 -23.22
C LEU A 720 -33.39 -14.50 -22.10
N THR A 721 -32.54 -15.30 -21.45
CA THR A 721 -31.63 -14.78 -20.41
C THR A 721 -30.56 -13.86 -20.99
N ILE A 722 -30.06 -14.15 -22.19
CA ILE A 722 -29.10 -13.28 -22.91
C ILE A 722 -29.76 -11.96 -23.31
N VAL A 723 -30.97 -12.01 -23.87
CA VAL A 723 -31.73 -10.80 -24.21
C VAL A 723 -32.01 -10.00 -22.94
N ALA A 724 -32.39 -10.64 -21.83
CA ALA A 724 -32.55 -9.96 -20.54
C ALA A 724 -31.25 -9.31 -20.04
N GLY A 725 -30.10 -9.96 -20.27
CA GLY A 725 -28.78 -9.40 -19.97
C GLY A 725 -28.42 -8.20 -20.87
N CYS A 726 -28.68 -8.29 -22.17
CA CYS A 726 -28.45 -7.20 -23.13
C CYS A 726 -29.38 -6.00 -22.90
N LEU A 727 -30.60 -6.25 -22.41
CA LEU A 727 -31.57 -5.21 -22.04
C LEU A 727 -31.26 -4.59 -20.66
N GLY A 728 -30.21 -5.05 -19.96
CA GLY A 728 -29.78 -4.47 -18.70
C GLY A 728 -30.64 -4.87 -17.50
N PHE A 729 -31.46 -5.91 -17.60
CA PHE A 729 -32.24 -6.41 -16.44
C PHE A 729 -31.40 -7.23 -15.47
N THR A 730 -30.30 -7.83 -15.94
CA THR A 730 -29.43 -8.68 -15.12
C THR A 730 -28.00 -8.62 -15.64
N PRO A 731 -26.98 -8.44 -14.78
CA PRO A 731 -25.59 -8.46 -15.21
C PRO A 731 -25.21 -9.78 -15.88
N PRO A 732 -24.40 -9.77 -16.96
CA PRO A 732 -23.82 -10.97 -17.56
C PRO A 732 -23.13 -11.90 -16.56
N SER A 733 -22.51 -11.32 -15.53
CA SER A 733 -21.84 -12.06 -14.45
C SER A 733 -22.80 -12.95 -13.65
N VAL A 734 -24.03 -12.50 -13.41
CA VAL A 734 -25.05 -13.30 -12.71
C VAL A 734 -25.46 -14.49 -13.56
N LEU A 735 -25.66 -14.27 -14.86
CA LEU A 735 -25.95 -15.34 -15.82
C LEU A 735 -24.82 -16.36 -15.81
N PHE A 736 -23.57 -15.92 -15.93
CA PHE A 736 -22.39 -16.78 -15.88
C PHE A 736 -22.38 -17.64 -14.61
N CYS A 737 -22.58 -17.05 -13.42
CA CYS A 737 -22.60 -17.79 -12.16
C CYS A 737 -23.76 -18.80 -12.07
N LEU A 738 -24.95 -18.48 -12.58
CA LEU A 738 -26.07 -19.42 -12.67
C LEU A 738 -25.73 -20.61 -13.58
N TYR A 739 -25.14 -20.34 -14.75
CA TYR A 739 -24.70 -21.41 -15.67
C TYR A 739 -23.57 -22.25 -15.08
N PHE A 740 -22.64 -21.66 -14.33
CA PHE A 740 -21.60 -22.40 -13.60
C PHE A 740 -22.21 -23.39 -12.60
N ILE A 741 -23.24 -22.98 -11.85
CA ILE A 741 -23.96 -23.86 -10.91
C ILE A 741 -24.64 -25.00 -11.68
N VAL A 742 -25.37 -24.70 -12.76
CA VAL A 742 -26.03 -25.71 -13.60
C VAL A 742 -25.02 -26.70 -14.18
N TRP A 743 -23.89 -26.22 -14.70
CA TRP A 743 -22.82 -27.05 -15.25
C TRP A 743 -22.20 -27.96 -14.18
N THR A 744 -22.07 -27.47 -12.95
CA THR A 744 -21.59 -28.26 -11.80
C THR A 744 -22.52 -29.44 -11.52
N PHE A 745 -23.84 -29.21 -11.46
CA PHE A 745 -24.81 -30.30 -11.27
C PHE A 745 -24.84 -31.28 -12.45
N MET A 746 -24.71 -30.79 -13.69
CA MET A 746 -24.59 -31.65 -14.87
C MET A 746 -23.34 -32.54 -14.82
N THR A 747 -22.23 -32.00 -14.32
CA THR A 747 -20.98 -32.73 -14.14
C THR A 747 -21.12 -33.79 -13.04
N ALA A 748 -21.73 -33.44 -11.90
CA ALA A 748 -22.04 -34.38 -10.82
C ALA A 748 -22.99 -35.50 -11.27
N SER A 749 -23.99 -35.19 -12.09
CA SER A 749 -24.89 -36.20 -12.67
C SER A 749 -24.12 -37.15 -13.59
N SER A 750 -23.25 -36.62 -14.46
CA SER A 750 -22.39 -37.46 -15.32
C SER A 750 -21.41 -38.32 -14.52
N ARG A 751 -20.97 -37.87 -13.34
CA ARG A 751 -20.12 -38.64 -12.43
C ARG A 751 -20.82 -39.86 -11.84
N VAL A 752 -22.11 -39.73 -11.50
CA VAL A 752 -22.95 -40.85 -11.04
C VAL A 752 -23.07 -41.88 -12.17
N SER A 753 -23.40 -41.43 -13.38
CA SER A 753 -23.51 -42.31 -14.54
C SER A 753 -22.16 -42.96 -14.91
N ALA A 754 -21.04 -42.26 -14.79
CA ALA A 754 -19.72 -42.80 -15.08
C ALA A 754 -19.24 -43.88 -14.09
N ARG A 755 -20.02 -44.23 -13.06
CA ARG A 755 -19.77 -45.43 -12.23
C ARG A 755 -20.09 -46.73 -12.96
N SER A 756 -20.96 -46.70 -13.96
CA SER A 756 -21.04 -47.79 -14.92
C SER A 756 -19.84 -47.66 -15.85
N ASP A 757 -18.96 -48.66 -15.92
CA ASP A 757 -17.66 -48.66 -16.65
C ASP A 757 -17.77 -48.49 -18.19
N LEU A 758 -18.86 -47.88 -18.69
CA LEU A 758 -19.10 -47.57 -20.09
C LEU A 758 -18.16 -46.45 -20.57
N PRO A 759 -17.33 -46.69 -21.61
CA PRO A 759 -16.37 -45.71 -22.13
C PRO A 759 -17.03 -44.40 -22.59
N THR A 760 -18.24 -44.48 -23.17
CA THR A 760 -19.02 -43.33 -23.65
C THR A 760 -19.39 -42.37 -22.51
N VAL A 761 -19.81 -42.92 -21.37
CA VAL A 761 -20.24 -42.14 -20.20
C VAL A 761 -19.03 -41.53 -19.47
N GLN A 762 -17.92 -42.28 -19.40
CA GLN A 762 -16.66 -41.76 -18.87
C GLN A 762 -16.11 -40.60 -19.72
N ASN A 763 -16.29 -40.67 -21.04
CA ASN A 763 -15.90 -39.61 -21.97
C ASN A 763 -16.66 -38.30 -21.71
N VAL A 764 -17.98 -38.40 -21.53
CA VAL A 764 -18.85 -37.26 -21.20
C VAL A 764 -18.46 -36.62 -19.86
N TYR A 765 -18.15 -37.44 -18.84
CA TYR A 765 -17.68 -36.93 -17.56
C TYR A 765 -16.36 -36.18 -17.69
N ASN A 766 -15.36 -36.73 -18.39
CA ASN A 766 -14.06 -36.08 -18.59
C ASN A 766 -14.22 -34.73 -19.31
N TYR A 767 -15.05 -34.68 -20.36
CA TYR A 767 -15.38 -33.45 -21.08
C TYR A 767 -15.98 -32.38 -20.16
N ARG A 768 -17.03 -32.74 -19.40
CA ARG A 768 -17.73 -31.81 -18.51
C ARG A 768 -16.83 -31.31 -17.39
N LEU A 769 -16.01 -32.19 -16.80
CA LEU A 769 -15.06 -31.84 -15.75
C LEU A 769 -14.00 -30.84 -16.25
N SER A 770 -13.45 -31.03 -17.45
CA SER A 770 -12.44 -30.11 -17.99
C SER A 770 -13.02 -28.73 -18.30
N TRP A 771 -14.24 -28.67 -18.84
CA TRP A 771 -14.96 -27.40 -18.96
C TRP A 771 -15.26 -26.76 -17.61
N LEU A 772 -15.64 -27.55 -16.60
CA LEU A 772 -15.90 -27.03 -15.26
C LEU A 772 -14.64 -26.40 -14.65
N VAL A 773 -13.47 -27.02 -14.80
CA VAL A 773 -12.18 -26.45 -14.35
C VAL A 773 -11.87 -25.14 -15.09
N PHE A 774 -12.09 -25.08 -16.40
CA PHE A 774 -11.93 -23.84 -17.17
C PHE A 774 -12.91 -22.74 -16.72
N LEU A 775 -14.19 -23.06 -16.48
CA LEU A 775 -15.17 -22.10 -15.97
C LEU A 775 -14.82 -21.60 -14.56
N THR A 776 -14.24 -22.45 -13.71
CA THR A 776 -13.70 -22.04 -12.40
C THR A 776 -12.62 -20.96 -12.56
N SER A 777 -11.80 -21.00 -13.62
CA SER A 777 -10.79 -19.97 -13.89
C SER A 777 -11.34 -18.58 -14.22
N LEU A 778 -12.61 -18.50 -14.62
CA LEU A 778 -13.29 -17.24 -14.92
C LEU A 778 -14.02 -16.65 -13.70
N LEU A 779 -14.28 -17.44 -12.65
CA LEU A 779 -15.00 -16.98 -11.45
C LEU A 779 -14.40 -15.72 -10.80
N PRO A 780 -13.08 -15.58 -10.65
CA PRO A 780 -12.50 -14.37 -10.05
C PRO A 780 -12.88 -13.07 -10.77
N TYR A 781 -13.18 -13.11 -12.07
CA TYR A 781 -13.58 -11.93 -12.85
C TYR A 781 -15.09 -11.62 -12.74
N TYR A 782 -15.94 -12.66 -12.64
CA TYR A 782 -17.40 -12.48 -12.61
C TYR A 782 -17.98 -12.36 -11.20
N VAL A 783 -17.43 -13.06 -10.21
CA VAL A 783 -17.94 -13.07 -8.83
C VAL A 783 -17.97 -11.67 -8.20
N PRO A 784 -16.94 -10.81 -8.32
CA PRO A 784 -16.99 -9.45 -7.78
C PRO A 784 -18.18 -8.64 -8.29
N SER A 785 -18.48 -8.72 -9.59
CA SER A 785 -19.64 -8.02 -10.18
C SER A 785 -20.97 -8.57 -9.66
N VAL A 786 -21.07 -9.87 -9.36
CA VAL A 786 -22.28 -10.46 -8.72
C VAL A 786 -22.43 -9.95 -7.28
N ILE A 787 -21.34 -9.86 -6.52
CA ILE A 787 -21.38 -9.34 -5.15
C ILE A 787 -21.90 -7.91 -5.12
N VAL A 788 -21.37 -7.05 -6.01
CA VAL A 788 -21.85 -5.66 -6.15
C VAL A 788 -23.33 -5.62 -6.50
N PHE A 789 -23.76 -6.41 -7.49
CA PHE A 789 -25.17 -6.45 -7.89
C PHE A 789 -26.13 -6.93 -6.79
N VAL A 790 -25.76 -7.97 -6.04
CA VAL A 790 -26.56 -8.45 -4.91
C VAL A 790 -26.68 -7.36 -3.84
N LYS A 791 -25.59 -6.63 -3.58
CA LYS A 791 -25.58 -5.53 -2.64
C LYS A 791 -26.49 -4.37 -3.10
N ASP A 792 -26.44 -4.01 -4.38
CA ASP A 792 -27.33 -2.99 -4.97
C ASP A 792 -28.81 -3.35 -4.80
N ILE A 793 -29.18 -4.63 -5.01
CA ILE A 793 -30.55 -5.10 -4.77
C ILE A 793 -30.92 -4.99 -3.28
N MET A 794 -30.02 -5.36 -2.37
CA MET A 794 -30.28 -5.31 -0.93
C MET A 794 -30.57 -3.91 -0.41
N ILE A 795 -29.99 -2.88 -1.03
CA ILE A 795 -30.25 -1.47 -0.72
C ILE A 795 -31.45 -0.90 -1.49
N GLY A 796 -32.16 -1.72 -2.26
CA GLY A 796 -33.31 -1.30 -3.06
C GLY A 796 -32.97 -0.62 -4.40
N TRP A 797 -31.69 -0.59 -4.78
CA TRP A 797 -31.23 0.02 -6.02
C TRP A 797 -31.34 -0.98 -7.18
N THR A 798 -32.32 -0.76 -8.06
CA THR A 798 -32.61 -1.67 -9.19
C THR A 798 -32.22 -1.11 -10.55
N GLN A 799 -31.72 0.14 -10.61
CA GLN A 799 -31.26 0.75 -11.84
C GLN A 799 -29.86 0.26 -12.19
N TYR A 800 -29.79 -0.70 -13.12
CA TYR A 800 -28.53 -1.20 -13.65
C TYR A 800 -28.22 -0.56 -15.01
N SER A 801 -27.28 0.38 -15.05
CA SER A 801 -26.76 0.92 -16.31
C SER A 801 -25.52 0.16 -16.75
N VAL A 802 -25.65 -0.63 -17.82
CA VAL A 802 -24.50 -1.29 -18.46
C VAL A 802 -23.81 -0.28 -19.37
N LEU A 803 -22.57 0.11 -19.05
CA LEU A 803 -21.76 0.78 -20.07
C LEU A 803 -21.47 -0.20 -21.22
N PRO A 804 -21.51 0.25 -22.48
CA PRO A 804 -21.14 -0.57 -23.63
C PRO A 804 -19.77 -1.25 -23.50
N ILE A 805 -18.82 -0.60 -22.81
CA ILE A 805 -17.48 -1.14 -22.59
C ILE A 805 -17.48 -2.39 -21.68
N LYS A 806 -18.37 -2.43 -20.67
CA LYS A 806 -18.52 -3.58 -19.77
C LYS A 806 -19.15 -4.75 -20.52
N LEU A 807 -20.20 -4.46 -21.30
CA LEU A 807 -20.84 -5.47 -22.14
C LEU A 807 -19.84 -6.06 -23.13
N ALA A 808 -19.04 -5.23 -23.81
CA ALA A 808 -18.03 -5.70 -24.76
C ALA A 808 -16.99 -6.63 -24.12
N HIS A 809 -16.59 -6.35 -22.88
CA HIS A 809 -15.64 -7.18 -22.13
C HIS A 809 -16.25 -8.54 -21.71
N ASP A 810 -17.56 -8.59 -21.44
CA ASP A 810 -18.24 -9.82 -21.03
C ASP A 810 -18.64 -10.72 -22.21
N ILE A 811 -18.57 -10.23 -23.46
CA ILE A 811 -18.94 -10.99 -24.67
C ILE A 811 -18.23 -12.36 -24.76
N PRO A 812 -16.90 -12.49 -24.60
CA PRO A 812 -16.23 -13.78 -24.74
C PRO A 812 -16.73 -14.83 -23.75
N GLY A 813 -16.99 -14.45 -22.49
CA GLY A 813 -17.54 -15.36 -21.49
C GLY A 813 -18.98 -15.76 -21.80
N LEU A 814 -19.80 -14.81 -22.25
CA LEU A 814 -21.16 -15.09 -22.74
C LEU A 814 -21.15 -16.04 -23.94
N LEU A 815 -20.23 -15.87 -24.89
CA LEU A 815 -20.08 -16.77 -26.04
C LEU A 815 -19.69 -18.19 -25.62
N VAL A 816 -18.81 -18.34 -24.63
CA VAL A 816 -18.48 -19.66 -24.06
C VAL A 816 -19.72 -20.31 -23.45
N VAL A 817 -20.49 -19.58 -22.65
CA VAL A 817 -21.73 -20.08 -22.05
C VAL A 817 -22.75 -20.45 -23.12
N ILE A 818 -22.94 -19.60 -24.13
CA ILE A 818 -23.81 -19.87 -25.29
C ILE A 818 -23.39 -21.18 -25.94
N TYR A 819 -22.12 -21.31 -26.31
CA TYR A 819 -21.59 -22.51 -26.94
C TYR A 819 -21.88 -23.77 -26.11
N LEU A 820 -21.61 -23.73 -24.81
CA LEU A 820 -21.83 -24.89 -23.93
C LEU A 820 -23.29 -25.30 -23.84
N VAL A 821 -24.21 -24.34 -23.90
CA VAL A 821 -25.64 -24.62 -23.81
C VAL A 821 -26.26 -24.95 -25.16
N THR A 822 -25.77 -24.42 -26.28
CA THR A 822 -26.35 -24.65 -27.61
C THR A 822 -25.73 -25.83 -28.33
N PHE A 823 -24.40 -25.96 -28.31
CA PHE A 823 -23.65 -26.92 -29.12
C PHE A 823 -22.83 -27.92 -28.28
N GLY A 824 -22.39 -27.54 -27.08
CA GLY A 824 -21.48 -28.32 -26.24
C GLY A 824 -22.11 -29.28 -25.23
N LYS A 825 -23.39 -29.67 -25.39
CA LYS A 825 -24.09 -30.46 -24.33
C LYS A 825 -23.48 -31.84 -24.09
N ASN A 826 -23.04 -32.51 -25.16
CA ASN A 826 -22.34 -33.81 -25.11
C ASN A 826 -21.32 -33.89 -26.26
N PRO A 827 -20.15 -34.51 -26.06
CA PRO A 827 -19.25 -34.85 -27.16
C PRO A 827 -19.89 -35.91 -28.07
N ASP A 828 -19.73 -35.78 -29.39
CA ASP A 828 -20.11 -36.83 -30.34
C ASP A 828 -19.19 -38.04 -30.15
N VAL A 829 -19.69 -39.13 -29.56
CA VAL A 829 -18.91 -40.38 -29.45
C VAL A 829 -19.26 -41.25 -30.65
N LEU A 830 -18.25 -41.73 -31.38
CA LEU A 830 -18.48 -42.79 -32.35
C LEU A 830 -18.86 -44.04 -31.55
N GLU A 831 -20.13 -44.44 -31.61
CA GLU A 831 -20.52 -45.80 -31.25
C GLU A 831 -19.79 -46.73 -32.22
N THR A 832 -18.81 -47.48 -31.72
CA THR A 832 -18.39 -48.70 -32.41
C THR A 832 -19.62 -49.59 -32.47
N LYS A 833 -20.28 -49.62 -33.64
CA LYS A 833 -21.26 -50.65 -33.97
C LYS A 833 -20.67 -52.04 -33.82
#